data_AF-A0A094KPX7-F1
#
_entry.id   AF-A0A094KPX7-F1
#
_cell.length_a   1.000
_cell.length_b   1.000
_cell.length_c   1.000
_cell.angle_alpha   90.00
_cell.angle_beta   90.00
_cell.angle_gamma   90.00
#
_symmetry.space_group_name_H-M   'P 1'
#
loop_
_entity.id
_entity.type
_entity.pdbx_description
1 polymer ?
#
loop_
_entity_poly.entity_id
_entity_poly.type
_entity_poly.pdbx_seq_one_letter_code
_entity_poly.pdbx_strand_id
1 'polypeptide(L)'
;QWAYELGHSGEEPVNIPLHACEHFYLLTHPLKEPLASNLPTIVDPDGRIYIRNWQGGILSGGFEKNPKPLFTEGRNQLEIQHLQEDWDHFEPLLSALLRRMPDLEALQIMQLVNCPESFTPDMRCIMGESPTVRGYFVLAGMNSAGISYGGGAGKYLAEWMVNGYPSENVWPLDLKRFGSLQSSRTFLRHRVMEVMPLMCDLKVPRWDFQTGRQLRTSPLYDRLDAQGARWMEKHGFERVKYFVPPGKDLLDLDQSKTFYKPDWFDIVGSEVKCCKEAVCVIDMSSFTKFEISSTGDQALESLQYLFSNDLDVPVGHVVHTGMLNEKGGYENDCSIARLSKRSFFMISPTDQQVHCWAWLKNHLPDDSNLTMEDVTWKYTALNLIGPRAVDVLSELSYAPITPDHFPSLFCKEMSVGYANGIRVMSITHTGEPGFMLYIPIEYALHVYNEVMNMGQKYGIRNAGYYALRSLRIEKFFAFWGQDLDAFTTPMECGREFQVKLEKGMQFVGQEALMEQKQNGVYKRFTMFILEDHDTDVDLWPWWGEPIFRNGRYVGKTTSSAYSYTLERHVCLGFVQHFDEKTGEELVVTTDFINQGEYEIDIAGQRFQAKAKLYPFSSLFTQRRRKDEVELSGYQRE
;
A
#
# COMPACT_ATOMS: atom_id res chain seq x y z
N GLN A 1 1.02 26.03 5.78
CA GLN A 1 0.05 26.69 4.90
C GLN A 1 0.69 27.23 3.63
N TRP A 2 1.78 27.98 3.75
CA TRP A 2 2.50 28.58 2.60
C TRP A 2 3.04 27.58 1.58
N ALA A 3 3.35 26.36 2.00
CA ALA A 3 4.01 25.37 1.15
C ALA A 3 3.23 25.06 -0.14
N TYR A 4 1.89 25.09 -0.14
CA TYR A 4 1.12 24.93 -1.38
C TYR A 4 1.46 26.03 -2.40
N GLU A 5 1.37 27.30 -2.02
CA GLU A 5 1.63 28.44 -2.91
C GLU A 5 3.11 28.53 -3.30
N LEU A 6 4.02 28.27 -2.36
CA LEU A 6 5.47 28.25 -2.61
C LEU A 6 5.88 27.16 -3.60
N GLY A 7 5.22 25.99 -3.55
CA GLY A 7 5.45 24.93 -4.54
C GLY A 7 5.08 25.37 -5.95
N HIS A 8 4.04 26.20 -6.10
CA HIS A 8 3.55 26.67 -7.40
C HIS A 8 4.18 27.98 -7.89
N SER A 9 5.04 28.62 -7.09
CA SER A 9 5.65 29.91 -7.47
C SER A 9 6.88 29.78 -8.37
N GLY A 10 7.42 28.57 -8.54
CA GLY A 10 8.58 28.30 -9.40
C GLY A 10 8.21 28.19 -10.89
N GLU A 11 9.22 28.20 -11.76
CA GLU A 11 9.05 27.94 -13.20
C GLU A 11 8.55 26.51 -13.45
N GLU A 12 9.11 25.54 -12.72
CA GLU A 12 8.61 24.18 -12.65
C GLU A 12 7.83 24.00 -11.33
N PRO A 13 6.50 23.83 -11.39
CA PRO A 13 5.69 23.74 -10.18
C PRO A 13 5.92 22.42 -9.43
N VAL A 14 5.97 22.52 -8.10
CA VAL A 14 6.02 21.40 -7.17
C VAL A 14 4.66 21.25 -6.50
N ASN A 15 4.03 20.10 -6.73
CA ASN A 15 2.73 19.76 -6.16
C ASN A 15 2.89 19.36 -4.69
N ILE A 16 2.41 20.19 -3.76
CA ILE A 16 2.43 19.92 -2.32
C ILE A 16 0.98 19.87 -1.80
N PRO A 17 0.37 18.69 -1.66
CA PRO A 17 -1.06 18.56 -1.35
C PRO A 17 -1.34 18.88 0.12
N LEU A 18 -1.74 20.12 0.40
CA LEU A 18 -2.18 20.58 1.70
C LEU A 18 -3.27 21.63 1.58
N HIS A 19 -4.19 21.66 2.56
CA HIS A 19 -5.23 22.67 2.67
C HIS A 19 -5.23 23.28 4.06
N ALA A 20 -5.57 24.57 4.15
CA ALA A 20 -5.70 25.24 5.44
C ALA A 20 -7.12 25.05 6.00
N CYS A 21 -7.24 24.93 7.31
CA CYS A 21 -8.51 24.87 8.04
C CYS A 21 -8.40 25.74 9.30
N GLU A 22 -9.51 26.33 9.75
CA GLU A 22 -9.58 26.94 11.07
C GLU A 22 -9.34 25.88 12.16
N HIS A 23 -8.64 26.27 13.22
CA HIS A 23 -8.38 25.48 14.41
C HIS A 23 -8.57 26.35 15.65
N PHE A 24 -9.29 25.81 16.64
CA PHE A 24 -9.70 26.57 17.81
C PHE A 24 -9.07 26.03 19.10
N TYR A 25 -8.62 26.94 19.96
CA TYR A 25 -8.28 26.61 21.33
C TYR A 25 -8.51 27.77 22.30
N LEU A 26 -8.94 27.42 23.50
CA LEU A 26 -9.18 28.29 24.62
C LEU A 26 -7.91 28.46 25.46
N LEU A 27 -7.64 29.69 25.90
CA LEU A 27 -6.65 30.00 26.93
C LEU A 27 -7.36 30.59 28.14
N THR A 28 -7.01 30.13 29.34
CA THR A 28 -7.55 30.70 30.59
C THR A 28 -6.50 31.50 31.35
N HIS A 29 -6.98 32.37 32.23
CA HIS A 29 -6.11 32.93 33.27
C HIS A 29 -5.61 31.83 34.22
N PRO A 30 -4.50 32.08 34.96
CA PRO A 30 -4.04 31.17 35.99
C PRO A 30 -5.10 30.90 37.05
N LEU A 31 -5.15 29.66 37.54
CA LEU A 31 -5.97 29.29 38.68
C LEU A 31 -5.48 29.97 39.96
N LYS A 32 -6.37 30.07 40.97
CA LYS A 32 -5.98 30.54 42.32
C LYS A 32 -4.84 29.70 42.90
N GLU A 33 -4.92 28.39 42.70
CA GLU A 33 -3.82 27.46 42.90
C GLU A 33 -3.33 27.03 41.51
N PRO A 34 -2.16 27.53 41.05
CA PRO A 34 -1.67 27.26 39.71
C PRO A 34 -1.48 25.76 39.46
N LEU A 35 -1.87 25.33 38.27
CA LEU A 35 -1.59 23.96 37.83
C LEU A 35 -0.08 23.72 37.74
N ALA A 36 0.37 22.57 38.25
CA ALA A 36 1.77 22.18 38.16
C ALA A 36 2.20 21.93 36.70
N SER A 37 3.41 22.36 36.34
CA SER A 37 3.92 22.30 34.97
C SER A 37 4.14 20.87 34.44
N ASN A 38 4.23 19.89 35.35
CA ASN A 38 4.43 18.48 35.04
C ASN A 38 3.12 17.67 34.94
N LEU A 39 1.96 18.34 34.96
CA LEU A 39 0.69 17.64 34.75
C LEU A 39 0.61 17.04 33.35
N PRO A 40 0.06 15.82 33.21
CA PRO A 40 -0.08 15.18 31.91
C PRO A 40 -1.05 15.97 31.03
N THR A 41 -0.75 16.01 29.74
CA THR A 41 -1.73 16.40 28.72
C THR A 41 -2.85 15.37 28.70
N ILE A 42 -4.08 15.85 28.65
CA ILE A 42 -5.28 15.02 28.57
C ILE A 42 -5.80 15.11 27.15
N VAL A 43 -6.14 13.96 26.57
CA VAL A 43 -6.82 13.88 25.28
C VAL A 43 -8.10 13.09 25.51
N ASP A 44 -9.24 13.68 25.14
CA ASP A 44 -10.55 13.06 25.20
C ASP A 44 -11.10 12.97 23.76
N PRO A 45 -10.88 11.83 23.07
CA PRO A 45 -11.34 11.65 21.69
C PRO A 45 -12.87 11.71 21.57
N ASP A 46 -13.60 11.21 22.57
CA ASP A 46 -15.08 11.22 22.59
C ASP A 46 -15.61 12.66 22.68
N GLY A 47 -14.98 13.47 23.54
CA GLY A 47 -15.21 14.90 23.64
C GLY A 47 -14.57 15.73 22.52
N ARG A 48 -13.70 15.11 21.71
CA ARG A 48 -12.90 15.71 20.64
C ARG A 48 -12.00 16.86 21.10
N ILE A 49 -11.54 16.82 22.35
CA ILE A 49 -10.74 17.88 22.98
C ILE A 49 -9.39 17.36 23.48
N TYR A 50 -8.43 18.26 23.58
CA TYR A 50 -7.18 18.08 24.30
C TYR A 50 -6.97 19.23 25.27
N ILE A 51 -6.35 18.94 26.41
CA ILE A 51 -6.16 19.88 27.51
C ILE A 51 -4.71 19.76 28.00
N ARG A 52 -4.05 20.90 28.19
CA ARG A 52 -2.70 20.93 28.78
C ARG A 52 -2.54 22.14 29.70
N ASN A 53 -1.53 22.06 30.57
CA ASN A 53 -1.11 23.21 31.36
C ASN A 53 -0.70 24.37 30.45
N TRP A 54 -1.17 25.57 30.79
CA TRP A 54 -0.75 26.82 30.18
C TRP A 54 -0.58 27.91 31.24
N GLN A 55 0.67 28.22 31.59
CA GLN A 55 1.02 29.33 32.50
C GLN A 55 0.26 29.30 33.84
N GLY A 56 0.02 28.12 34.41
CA GLY A 56 -0.74 27.95 35.65
C GLY A 56 -2.27 27.95 35.49
N GLY A 57 -2.76 28.17 34.27
CA GLY A 57 -4.13 27.88 33.83
C GLY A 57 -4.14 26.70 32.84
N ILE A 58 -5.12 26.68 31.95
CA ILE A 58 -5.28 25.64 30.92
C ILE A 58 -5.25 26.21 29.51
N LEU A 59 -4.78 25.38 28.59
CA LEU A 59 -5.10 25.47 27.17
C LEU A 59 -5.97 24.28 26.80
N SER A 60 -7.13 24.53 26.21
CA SER A 60 -8.02 23.47 25.71
C SER A 60 -8.42 23.73 24.26
N GLY A 61 -8.06 22.85 23.35
CA GLY A 61 -8.49 22.90 21.95
C GLY A 61 -9.12 21.59 21.53
N GLY A 62 -9.58 21.48 20.28
CA GLY A 62 -10.21 20.27 19.80
C GLY A 62 -10.35 20.20 18.29
N PHE A 63 -10.97 19.13 17.80
CA PHE A 63 -11.22 18.91 16.38
C PHE A 63 -12.71 18.71 16.13
N GLU A 64 -13.40 19.75 15.68
CA GLU A 64 -14.86 19.74 15.49
C GLU A 64 -15.30 18.79 14.37
N LYS A 65 -16.57 18.36 14.39
CA LYS A 65 -17.17 17.54 13.33
C LYS A 65 -17.37 18.30 12.01
N ASN A 66 -17.51 19.62 12.10
CA ASN A 66 -17.86 20.49 10.97
C ASN A 66 -16.72 21.49 10.72
N PRO A 67 -15.54 21.06 10.29
CA PRO A 67 -14.38 21.94 10.09
C PRO A 67 -14.67 23.10 9.13
N LYS A 68 -13.90 24.18 9.24
CA LYS A 68 -14.01 25.38 8.38
C LYS A 68 -12.76 25.53 7.50
N PRO A 69 -12.78 25.07 6.25
CA PRO A 69 -11.65 25.22 5.33
C PRO A 69 -11.43 26.68 5.01
N LEU A 70 -10.16 27.07 4.95
CA LEU A 70 -9.74 28.44 4.67
C LEU A 70 -9.33 28.60 3.22
N PHE A 71 -9.31 29.87 2.77
CA PHE A 71 -8.82 30.25 1.43
C PHE A 71 -9.53 29.50 0.29
N THR A 72 -10.85 29.36 0.43
CA THR A 72 -11.70 28.67 -0.56
C THR A 72 -11.79 29.41 -1.89
N GLU A 73 -11.42 30.69 -1.91
CA GLU A 73 -11.38 31.56 -3.08
C GLU A 73 -10.07 32.35 -3.12
N GLY A 74 -9.52 32.58 -4.31
CA GLY A 74 -8.29 33.36 -4.48
C GLY A 74 -7.02 32.64 -3.99
N ARG A 75 -5.93 33.38 -3.77
CA ARG A 75 -4.68 32.83 -3.23
C ARG A 75 -4.73 32.77 -1.71
N ASN A 76 -4.00 31.82 -1.11
CA ASN A 76 -3.88 31.76 0.35
C ASN A 76 -3.24 33.06 0.86
N GLN A 77 -3.85 33.68 1.87
CA GLN A 77 -3.32 34.92 2.47
C GLN A 77 -2.28 34.54 3.51
N LEU A 78 -1.03 34.90 3.23
CA LEU A 78 0.15 34.35 3.88
C LEU A 78 0.47 35.05 5.22
N GLU A 79 -0.12 36.22 5.47
CA GLU A 79 0.11 37.07 6.63
C GLU A 79 -0.82 36.77 7.81
N ILE A 80 -1.88 35.98 7.61
CA ILE A 80 -2.88 35.71 8.65
C ILE A 80 -2.35 34.67 9.63
N GLN A 81 -2.16 35.08 10.89
CA GLN A 81 -1.80 34.19 12.00
C GLN A 81 -2.96 33.97 12.99
N HIS A 82 -3.88 34.94 13.06
CA HIS A 82 -5.08 34.87 13.89
C HIS A 82 -6.30 35.26 13.06
N LEU A 83 -7.35 34.48 13.21
CA LEU A 83 -8.65 34.72 12.62
C LEU A 83 -9.61 35.24 13.70
N GLN A 84 -10.79 35.70 13.28
CA GLN A 84 -11.81 36.14 14.21
C GLN A 84 -12.28 34.96 15.09
N GLU A 85 -12.49 35.24 16.38
CA GLU A 85 -13.09 34.28 17.30
C GLU A 85 -14.50 33.87 16.82
N ASP A 86 -14.84 32.60 17.00
CA ASP A 86 -16.14 32.04 16.64
C ASP A 86 -16.65 31.16 17.79
N TRP A 87 -17.33 31.81 18.74
CA TRP A 87 -17.79 31.18 19.97
C TRP A 87 -18.89 30.16 19.74
N ASP A 88 -19.78 30.42 18.77
CA ASP A 88 -20.85 29.49 18.41
C ASP A 88 -20.27 28.21 17.79
N HIS A 89 -19.20 28.34 17.00
CA HIS A 89 -18.48 27.18 16.47
C HIS A 89 -17.75 26.38 17.54
N PHE A 90 -17.15 27.07 18.52
CA PHE A 90 -16.38 26.44 19.60
C PHE A 90 -17.27 25.83 20.72
N GLU A 91 -18.53 26.26 20.83
CA GLU A 91 -19.46 25.84 21.89
C GLU A 91 -19.50 24.32 22.11
N PRO A 92 -19.55 23.44 21.09
CA PRO A 92 -19.61 22.00 21.31
C PRO A 92 -18.37 21.45 22.03
N LEU A 93 -17.18 22.00 21.74
CA LEU A 93 -15.93 21.62 22.39
C LEU A 93 -15.88 22.15 23.82
N LEU A 94 -16.35 23.38 24.05
CA LEU A 94 -16.48 23.95 25.40
C LEU A 94 -17.46 23.15 26.26
N SER A 95 -18.60 22.78 25.72
CA SER A 95 -19.58 21.91 26.37
C SER A 95 -19.02 20.53 26.68
N ALA A 96 -18.17 19.97 25.81
CA ALA A 96 -17.44 18.73 26.10
C ALA A 96 -16.41 18.89 27.22
N LEU A 97 -15.67 20.00 27.22
CA LEU A 97 -14.71 20.34 28.26
C LEU A 97 -15.37 20.44 29.63
N LEU A 98 -16.46 21.21 29.73
CA LEU A 98 -17.18 21.39 31.00
C LEU A 98 -17.87 20.11 31.47
N ARG A 99 -18.32 19.25 30.55
CA ARG A 99 -18.82 17.92 30.92
C ARG A 99 -17.73 17.03 31.51
N ARG A 100 -16.52 17.06 30.94
CA ARG A 100 -15.38 16.26 31.40
C ARG A 100 -14.78 16.82 32.69
N MET A 101 -14.76 18.13 32.85
CA MET A 101 -14.15 18.86 33.98
C MET A 101 -15.06 20.04 34.40
N PRO A 102 -16.14 19.76 35.15
CA PRO A 102 -17.14 20.77 35.51
C PRO A 102 -16.58 21.92 36.36
N ASP A 103 -15.56 21.65 37.18
CA ASP A 103 -14.93 22.67 38.04
C ASP A 103 -14.25 23.78 37.23
N LEU A 104 -14.02 23.58 35.92
CA LEU A 104 -13.49 24.61 35.03
C LEU A 104 -14.51 25.71 34.69
N GLU A 105 -15.79 25.53 35.00
CA GLU A 105 -16.83 26.56 34.78
C GLU A 105 -16.49 27.89 35.48
N ALA A 106 -15.81 27.81 36.63
CA ALA A 106 -15.39 28.99 37.39
C ALA A 106 -14.18 29.73 36.80
N LEU A 107 -13.56 29.20 35.74
CA LEU A 107 -12.37 29.80 35.14
C LEU A 107 -12.71 31.01 34.28
N GLN A 108 -11.88 32.05 34.45
CA GLN A 108 -11.92 33.18 33.55
C GLN A 108 -11.14 32.86 32.27
N ILE A 109 -11.83 32.96 31.14
CA ILE A 109 -11.23 32.85 29.83
C ILE A 109 -10.37 34.09 29.57
N MET A 110 -9.15 33.86 29.10
CA MET A 110 -8.25 34.92 28.64
C MET A 110 -8.52 35.24 27.17
N GLN A 111 -8.63 34.21 26.33
CA GLN A 111 -8.82 34.36 24.89
C GLN A 111 -9.36 33.06 24.28
N LEU A 112 -10.20 33.18 23.25
CA LEU A 112 -10.43 32.10 22.29
C LEU A 112 -9.52 32.34 21.08
N VAL A 113 -8.61 31.42 20.79
CA VAL A 113 -7.75 31.54 19.62
C VAL A 113 -8.38 30.78 18.47
N ASN A 114 -8.61 31.47 17.36
CA ASN A 114 -8.82 30.88 16.05
C ASN A 114 -7.57 31.11 15.21
N CYS A 115 -6.92 30.04 14.78
CA CYS A 115 -5.73 30.12 13.94
C CYS A 115 -5.85 29.17 12.75
N PRO A 116 -5.19 29.49 11.62
CA PRO A 116 -5.18 28.58 10.51
C PRO A 116 -4.21 27.40 10.82
N GLU A 117 -4.56 26.20 10.37
CA GLU A 117 -3.71 25.00 10.44
C GLU A 117 -3.70 24.25 9.10
N SER A 118 -2.64 23.49 8.82
CA SER A 118 -2.50 22.77 7.52
C SER A 118 -2.69 21.28 7.63
N PHE A 119 -3.58 20.78 6.78
CA PHE A 119 -3.94 19.37 6.71
C PHE A 119 -3.60 18.76 5.36
N THR A 120 -3.11 17.52 5.39
CA THR A 120 -2.83 16.71 4.21
C THR A 120 -4.00 15.75 3.93
N PRO A 121 -4.14 15.23 2.68
CA PRO A 121 -5.25 14.35 2.31
C PRO A 121 -5.41 13.06 3.13
N ASP A 122 -4.36 12.63 3.81
CA ASP A 122 -4.28 11.36 4.53
C ASP A 122 -3.91 11.51 6.02
N MET A 123 -3.86 12.75 6.53
CA MET A 123 -3.52 13.09 7.91
C MET A 123 -2.11 12.71 8.36
N ARG A 124 -1.20 12.45 7.41
CA ARG A 124 0.22 12.26 7.70
C ARG A 124 1.01 13.46 7.19
N CYS A 125 2.07 13.84 7.89
CA CYS A 125 2.90 14.92 7.38
C CYS A 125 3.51 14.56 6.01
N ILE A 126 3.98 15.58 5.30
CA ILE A 126 4.60 15.43 3.99
C ILE A 126 6.05 15.85 4.11
N MET A 127 6.94 14.99 3.66
CA MET A 127 8.36 15.27 3.61
C MET A 127 9.08 14.61 2.43
N GLY A 128 10.30 15.05 2.15
CA GLY A 128 11.20 14.44 1.18
C GLY A 128 11.41 15.30 -0.07
N GLU A 129 12.22 14.78 -0.99
CA GLU A 129 12.56 15.45 -2.25
C GLU A 129 11.38 15.41 -3.24
N SER A 130 11.19 16.52 -3.96
CA SER A 130 10.22 16.67 -5.03
C SER A 130 10.46 15.67 -6.17
N PRO A 131 9.39 15.05 -6.73
CA PRO A 131 9.52 14.21 -7.91
C PRO A 131 9.77 15.01 -9.22
N THR A 132 9.56 16.33 -9.22
CA THR A 132 9.71 17.18 -10.41
C THR A 132 11.04 17.92 -10.42
N VAL A 133 11.43 18.51 -9.29
CA VAL A 133 12.61 19.39 -9.16
C VAL A 133 13.64 18.78 -8.22
N ARG A 134 14.81 18.41 -8.75
CA ARG A 134 15.93 17.88 -7.97
C ARG A 134 16.46 18.93 -6.99
N GLY A 135 16.75 18.50 -5.77
CA GLY A 135 17.22 19.36 -4.67
C GLY A 135 16.12 20.20 -4.00
N TYR A 136 14.86 20.08 -4.44
CA TYR A 136 13.73 20.74 -3.78
C TYR A 136 13.15 19.81 -2.70
N PHE A 137 13.40 20.12 -1.44
CA PHE A 137 12.92 19.33 -0.30
C PHE A 137 11.70 19.98 0.36
N VAL A 138 10.73 19.16 0.73
CA VAL A 138 9.52 19.58 1.43
C VAL A 138 9.54 19.03 2.85
N LEU A 139 9.05 19.82 3.80
CA LEU A 139 8.62 19.38 5.11
C LEU A 139 7.43 20.24 5.57
N ALA A 140 6.22 19.73 5.40
CA ALA A 140 4.99 20.51 5.55
C ALA A 140 3.79 19.63 5.98
N GLY A 141 2.64 20.28 6.21
CA GLY A 141 1.37 19.59 6.43
C GLY A 141 1.32 18.75 7.71
N MET A 142 1.76 19.33 8.84
CA MET A 142 1.92 18.58 10.09
C MET A 142 0.61 18.28 10.84
N ASN A 143 -0.56 18.61 10.28
CA ASN A 143 -1.89 18.24 10.79
C ASN A 143 -2.09 18.61 12.27
N SER A 144 -1.78 19.87 12.64
CA SER A 144 -1.84 20.38 14.01
C SER A 144 -0.94 19.66 15.04
N ALA A 145 0.01 18.83 14.59
CA ALA A 145 0.99 18.12 15.42
C ALA A 145 2.45 18.56 15.14
N GLY A 146 2.64 19.75 14.57
CA GLY A 146 3.96 20.23 14.12
C GLY A 146 5.02 20.31 15.21
N ILE A 147 4.64 20.73 16.42
CA ILE A 147 5.57 20.80 17.56
C ILE A 147 6.03 19.40 17.97
N SER A 148 5.11 18.43 18.00
CA SER A 148 5.41 17.04 18.35
C SER A 148 6.29 16.34 17.31
N TYR A 149 6.07 16.61 16.02
CA TYR A 149 6.83 15.99 14.94
C TYR A 149 8.15 16.70 14.61
N GLY A 150 8.30 17.98 14.98
CA GLY A 150 9.39 18.84 14.49
C GLY A 150 10.79 18.26 14.69
N GLY A 151 11.09 17.68 15.87
CA GLY A 151 12.40 17.11 16.15
C GLY A 151 12.75 15.93 15.24
N GLY A 152 11.90 14.90 15.21
CA GLY A 152 12.13 13.70 14.41
C GLY A 152 12.08 13.98 12.90
N ALA A 153 11.06 14.71 12.45
CA ALA A 153 10.90 15.00 11.03
C ALA A 153 12.03 15.92 10.49
N GLY A 154 12.51 16.85 11.30
CA GLY A 154 13.69 17.67 10.98
C GLY A 154 14.97 16.84 10.86
N LYS A 155 15.20 15.90 11.80
CA LYS A 155 16.32 14.95 11.74
C LYS A 155 16.29 14.14 10.44
N TYR A 156 15.18 13.47 10.13
CA TYR A 156 15.09 12.60 8.96
C TYR A 156 15.21 13.37 7.64
N LEU A 157 14.67 14.60 7.55
CA LEU A 157 14.84 15.43 6.36
C LEU A 157 16.31 15.83 6.18
N ALA A 158 17.00 16.22 7.27
CA ALA A 158 18.41 16.57 7.21
C ALA A 158 19.27 15.38 6.76
N GLU A 159 19.01 14.18 7.29
CA GLU A 159 19.66 12.94 6.82
C GLU A 159 19.40 12.71 5.33
N TRP A 160 18.16 12.90 4.89
CA TRP A 160 17.81 12.74 3.48
C TRP A 160 18.57 13.71 2.57
N MET A 161 18.69 14.97 2.98
CA MET A 161 19.43 16.00 2.22
C MET A 161 20.94 15.72 2.16
N VAL A 162 21.52 15.21 3.25
CA VAL A 162 22.98 14.99 3.36
C VAL A 162 23.40 13.66 2.76
N ASN A 163 22.65 12.59 3.04
CA ASN A 163 23.02 11.22 2.67
C ASN A 163 22.27 10.70 1.43
N GLY A 164 21.21 11.40 0.99
CA GLY A 164 20.29 10.91 -0.04
C GLY A 164 19.21 9.97 0.47
N TYR A 165 19.26 9.56 1.75
CA TYR A 165 18.30 8.66 2.37
C TYR A 165 18.13 8.96 3.88
N PRO A 166 16.94 8.70 4.44
CA PRO A 166 16.69 8.78 5.88
C PRO A 166 17.20 7.52 6.61
N SER A 167 17.44 7.62 7.92
CA SER A 167 17.85 6.46 8.75
C SER A 167 16.72 5.47 9.06
N GLU A 168 15.46 5.85 8.83
CA GLU A 168 14.26 5.05 9.13
C GLU A 168 13.28 5.05 7.96
N ASN A 169 12.35 4.08 7.94
CA ASN A 169 11.31 4.03 6.92
C ASN A 169 10.28 5.15 7.11
N VAL A 170 10.42 6.21 6.30
CA VAL A 170 9.50 7.35 6.24
C VAL A 170 8.60 7.35 5.01
N TRP A 171 8.46 6.21 4.29
CA TRP A 171 7.56 6.10 3.14
C TRP A 171 6.14 6.64 3.41
N PRO A 172 5.50 6.37 4.57
CA PRO A 172 4.18 6.93 4.86
C PRO A 172 4.12 8.47 4.89
N LEU A 173 5.27 9.14 4.98
CA LEU A 173 5.44 10.58 5.03
C LEU A 173 6.02 11.15 3.72
N ASP A 174 6.50 10.31 2.80
CA ASP A 174 7.10 10.75 1.54
C ASP A 174 6.09 11.52 0.69
N LEU A 175 6.50 12.66 0.13
CA LEU A 175 5.75 13.47 -0.82
C LEU A 175 5.31 12.66 -2.06
N LYS A 176 6.14 11.70 -2.50
CA LYS A 176 5.92 10.86 -3.69
C LYS A 176 4.80 9.82 -3.52
N ARG A 177 4.15 9.74 -2.36
CA ARG A 177 2.91 8.95 -2.20
C ARG A 177 1.69 9.60 -2.87
N PHE A 178 1.77 10.90 -3.16
CA PHE A 178 0.72 11.66 -3.83
C PHE A 178 1.05 11.91 -5.30
N GLY A 179 0.01 11.82 -6.14
CA GLY A 179 0.05 12.26 -7.54
C GLY A 179 -0.41 13.70 -7.68
N SER A 180 -0.31 14.23 -8.91
CA SER A 180 -0.72 15.60 -9.23
C SER A 180 -2.22 15.85 -8.96
N LEU A 181 -3.06 14.84 -9.16
CA LEU A 181 -4.51 14.94 -8.95
C LEU A 181 -4.88 15.25 -7.50
N GLN A 182 -4.14 14.70 -6.54
CA GLN A 182 -4.37 14.94 -5.11
C GLN A 182 -3.98 16.35 -4.66
N SER A 183 -3.34 17.15 -5.52
CA SER A 183 -3.02 18.56 -5.28
C SER A 183 -4.07 19.55 -5.82
N SER A 184 -5.16 19.04 -6.41
CA SER A 184 -6.29 19.89 -6.81
C SER A 184 -6.90 20.61 -5.61
N ARG A 185 -7.13 21.93 -5.72
CA ARG A 185 -7.73 22.72 -4.63
C ARG A 185 -9.10 22.24 -4.22
N THR A 186 -9.94 21.86 -5.18
CA THR A 186 -11.29 21.34 -4.91
C THR A 186 -11.22 20.00 -4.17
N PHE A 187 -10.32 19.11 -4.59
CA PHE A 187 -10.08 17.85 -3.89
C PHE A 187 -9.63 18.10 -2.46
N LEU A 188 -8.62 18.96 -2.27
CA LEU A 188 -8.06 19.30 -0.97
C LEU A 188 -9.09 19.94 -0.04
N ARG A 189 -9.91 20.86 -0.55
CA ARG A 189 -10.99 21.51 0.20
C ARG A 189 -12.03 20.51 0.70
N HIS A 190 -12.48 19.59 -0.16
CA HIS A 190 -13.45 18.58 0.26
C HIS A 190 -12.80 17.56 1.20
N ARG A 191 -11.55 17.17 0.94
CA ARG A 191 -10.86 16.18 1.77
C ARG A 191 -10.55 16.71 3.16
N VAL A 192 -10.20 17.98 3.33
CA VAL A 192 -9.97 18.56 4.67
C VAL A 192 -11.21 18.50 5.55
N MET A 193 -12.41 18.62 4.95
CA MET A 193 -13.67 18.48 5.68
C MET A 193 -13.86 17.11 6.31
N GLU A 194 -13.28 16.09 5.67
CA GLU A 194 -13.35 14.71 6.13
C GLU A 194 -12.18 14.37 7.07
N VAL A 195 -10.95 14.80 6.75
CA VAL A 195 -9.76 14.36 7.50
C VAL A 195 -9.62 15.02 8.87
N MET A 196 -10.06 16.27 9.04
CA MET A 196 -9.92 16.97 10.31
C MET A 196 -10.75 16.30 11.43
N PRO A 197 -12.05 15.99 11.23
CA PRO A 197 -12.83 15.23 12.21
C PRO A 197 -12.25 13.86 12.54
N LEU A 198 -11.61 13.21 11.58
CA LEU A 198 -11.01 11.88 11.73
C LEU A 198 -9.81 11.85 12.68
N MET A 199 -9.29 13.01 13.13
CA MET A 199 -8.25 13.09 14.17
C MET A 199 -8.73 12.51 15.51
N CYS A 200 -10.03 12.59 15.79
CA CYS A 200 -10.62 12.09 17.05
C CYS A 200 -11.50 10.85 16.85
N ASP A 201 -11.77 10.42 15.62
CA ASP A 201 -12.62 9.26 15.36
C ASP A 201 -11.84 7.94 15.42
N LEU A 202 -12.51 6.91 15.94
CA LEU A 202 -12.00 5.55 15.94
C LEU A 202 -12.03 4.97 14.52
N LYS A 203 -10.84 4.83 13.93
CA LYS A 203 -10.68 4.24 12.59
C LYS A 203 -10.66 2.72 12.70
N VAL A 204 -11.78 2.09 12.38
CA VAL A 204 -11.81 0.65 12.18
C VAL A 204 -11.00 0.27 10.93
N PRO A 205 -10.45 -0.94 10.87
CA PRO A 205 -9.64 -1.38 9.75
C PRO A 205 -10.43 -1.36 8.43
N ARG A 206 -9.71 -1.05 7.34
CA ARG A 206 -10.27 -0.92 5.98
C ARG A 206 -11.36 0.15 5.83
N TRP A 207 -11.20 1.23 6.60
CA TRP A 207 -11.85 2.51 6.36
C TRP A 207 -11.46 3.07 4.99
N ASP A 208 -12.42 3.63 4.27
CA ASP A 208 -12.20 4.37 3.04
C ASP A 208 -12.73 5.79 3.15
N PHE A 209 -12.03 6.71 2.51
CA PHE A 209 -12.49 8.07 2.39
C PHE A 209 -13.74 8.16 1.51
N GLN A 210 -14.62 9.11 1.82
CA GLN A 210 -15.89 9.34 1.14
C GLN A 210 -15.82 10.52 0.19
N THR A 211 -14.93 11.49 0.45
CA THR A 211 -14.72 12.65 -0.42
C THR A 211 -13.68 12.35 -1.51
N GLY A 212 -13.70 13.06 -2.64
CA GLY A 212 -12.65 12.93 -3.67
C GLY A 212 -12.55 11.54 -4.32
N ARG A 213 -13.70 10.86 -4.45
CA ARG A 213 -13.85 9.54 -5.07
C ARG A 213 -14.11 9.63 -6.57
N GLN A 214 -13.96 8.51 -7.27
CA GLN A 214 -14.21 8.36 -8.70
C GLN A 214 -13.37 9.31 -9.57
N LEU A 215 -12.16 9.64 -9.13
CA LEU A 215 -11.21 10.47 -9.90
C LEU A 215 -10.59 9.71 -11.07
N ARG A 216 -10.26 8.43 -10.85
CA ARG A 216 -9.74 7.52 -11.86
C ARG A 216 -10.54 6.23 -11.79
N THR A 217 -11.17 5.87 -12.89
CA THR A 217 -11.96 4.65 -13.00
C THR A 217 -11.48 3.85 -14.20
N SER A 218 -11.58 2.51 -14.13
CA SER A 218 -11.42 1.69 -15.32
C SER A 218 -12.67 1.84 -16.20
N PRO A 219 -12.60 1.51 -17.50
CA PRO A 219 -13.79 1.43 -18.36
C PRO A 219 -14.87 0.46 -17.85
N LEU A 220 -14.55 -0.40 -16.89
CA LEU A 220 -15.47 -1.39 -16.34
C LEU A 220 -16.25 -0.87 -15.14
N TYR A 221 -15.95 0.34 -14.62
CA TYR A 221 -16.51 0.85 -13.37
C TYR A 221 -18.03 0.71 -13.29
N ASP A 222 -18.79 1.32 -14.20
CA ASP A 222 -20.26 1.27 -14.18
C ASP A 222 -20.81 -0.15 -14.30
N ARG A 223 -20.12 -1.01 -15.06
CA ARG A 223 -20.51 -2.41 -15.27
C ARG A 223 -20.26 -3.26 -14.03
N LEU A 224 -19.16 -3.05 -13.33
CA LEU A 224 -18.85 -3.76 -12.08
C LEU A 224 -19.72 -3.24 -10.93
N ASP A 225 -20.01 -1.94 -10.90
CA ASP A 225 -20.90 -1.32 -9.93
C ASP A 225 -22.32 -1.92 -10.02
N ALA A 226 -22.86 -2.01 -11.24
CA ALA A 226 -24.14 -2.68 -11.50
C ALA A 226 -24.15 -4.18 -11.14
N GLN A 227 -22.97 -4.80 -10.99
CA GLN A 227 -22.81 -6.20 -10.57
C GLN A 227 -22.55 -6.36 -9.07
N GLY A 228 -22.74 -5.28 -8.28
CA GLY A 228 -22.63 -5.31 -6.82
C GLY A 228 -21.22 -5.07 -6.29
N ALA A 229 -20.31 -4.50 -7.09
CA ALA A 229 -18.98 -4.11 -6.60
C ALA A 229 -19.09 -3.17 -5.39
N ARG A 230 -18.23 -3.38 -4.39
CA ARG A 230 -17.94 -2.40 -3.33
C ARG A 230 -16.56 -1.84 -3.56
N TRP A 231 -16.40 -0.52 -3.43
CA TRP A 231 -15.19 0.16 -3.89
C TRP A 231 -14.29 0.65 -2.75
N MET A 232 -12.98 0.51 -2.94
CA MET A 232 -11.93 1.20 -2.18
C MET A 232 -11.14 2.13 -3.11
N GLU A 233 -10.52 3.16 -2.55
CA GLU A 233 -9.71 4.11 -3.32
C GLU A 233 -8.21 3.85 -3.12
N LYS A 234 -7.45 3.91 -4.21
CA LYS A 234 -5.98 3.91 -4.14
C LYS A 234 -5.36 4.77 -5.23
N HIS A 235 -4.62 5.80 -4.84
CA HIS A 235 -3.95 6.74 -5.75
C HIS A 235 -4.90 7.34 -6.82
N GLY A 236 -6.12 7.69 -6.39
CA GLY A 236 -7.23 8.19 -7.18
C GLY A 236 -8.07 7.11 -7.87
N PHE A 237 -7.59 5.86 -7.92
CA PHE A 237 -8.30 4.76 -8.57
C PHE A 237 -9.35 4.11 -7.68
N GLU A 238 -10.52 3.88 -8.26
CA GLU A 238 -11.53 2.97 -7.70
C GLU A 238 -11.14 1.51 -7.96
N ARG A 239 -11.04 0.73 -6.88
CA ARG A 239 -10.69 -0.69 -6.89
C ARG A 239 -11.79 -1.49 -6.20
N VAL A 240 -12.21 -2.61 -6.80
CA VAL A 240 -13.26 -3.43 -6.20
C VAL A 240 -12.71 -4.20 -5.00
N LYS A 241 -13.32 -4.05 -3.83
CA LYS A 241 -13.02 -4.81 -2.61
C LYS A 241 -13.49 -6.26 -2.73
N TYR A 242 -14.77 -6.41 -3.08
CA TYR A 242 -15.53 -7.64 -3.24
C TYR A 242 -16.86 -7.33 -3.95
N PHE A 243 -17.61 -8.36 -4.34
CA PHE A 243 -18.90 -8.29 -5.03
C PHE A 243 -20.03 -8.79 -4.13
N VAL A 244 -21.00 -7.94 -3.84
CA VAL A 244 -22.15 -8.30 -3.02
C VAL A 244 -23.15 -9.14 -3.84
N PRO A 245 -23.51 -10.34 -3.37
CA PRO A 245 -24.53 -11.16 -4.03
C PRO A 245 -25.91 -10.48 -4.04
N PRO A 246 -26.76 -10.74 -5.05
CA PRO A 246 -28.14 -10.25 -5.05
C PRO A 246 -28.90 -10.66 -3.78
N GLY A 247 -29.65 -9.72 -3.20
CA GLY A 247 -30.51 -9.95 -2.03
C GLY A 247 -29.88 -9.70 -0.66
N LYS A 248 -28.59 -9.33 -0.58
CA LYS A 248 -28.00 -8.79 0.66
C LYS A 248 -28.25 -7.28 0.76
N ASP A 249 -28.43 -6.79 1.99
CA ASP A 249 -28.54 -5.35 2.27
C ASP A 249 -27.15 -4.69 2.12
N LEU A 250 -27.07 -3.75 1.16
CA LEU A 250 -25.85 -3.00 0.88
C LEU A 250 -25.56 -1.94 1.94
N LEU A 251 -26.61 -1.32 2.49
CA LEU A 251 -26.46 -0.23 3.45
C LEU A 251 -25.88 -0.76 4.77
N ASP A 252 -26.33 -1.93 5.20
CA ASP A 252 -25.83 -2.60 6.40
C ASP A 252 -24.33 -2.92 6.29
N LEU A 253 -23.91 -3.50 5.15
CA LEU A 253 -22.51 -3.79 4.87
C LEU A 253 -21.63 -2.53 4.82
N ASP A 254 -22.14 -1.44 4.24
CA ASP A 254 -21.40 -0.18 4.12
C ASP A 254 -21.32 0.58 5.47
N GLN A 255 -22.25 0.33 6.39
CA GLN A 255 -22.25 0.93 7.74
C GLN A 255 -21.47 0.11 8.77
N SER A 256 -21.20 -1.17 8.48
CA SER A 256 -20.45 -2.06 9.36
C SER A 256 -19.07 -1.53 9.71
N LYS A 257 -18.80 -1.45 11.01
CA LYS A 257 -17.51 -1.02 11.57
C LYS A 257 -17.15 -1.96 12.72
N THR A 258 -16.19 -2.84 12.49
CA THR A 258 -15.79 -3.85 13.48
C THR A 258 -14.29 -4.12 13.45
N PHE A 259 -13.75 -4.47 14.62
CA PHE A 259 -12.41 -5.04 14.77
C PHE A 259 -12.44 -6.59 14.82
N TYR A 260 -13.63 -7.18 14.94
CA TYR A 260 -13.88 -8.62 14.90
C TYR A 260 -14.06 -9.09 13.46
N LYS A 261 -14.55 -10.33 13.27
CA LYS A 261 -15.01 -10.86 11.99
C LYS A 261 -15.96 -9.87 11.28
N PRO A 262 -15.60 -9.39 10.09
CA PRO A 262 -16.37 -8.48 9.27
C PRO A 262 -17.41 -9.21 8.45
N ASP A 263 -18.43 -8.45 8.11
CA ASP A 263 -19.64 -8.96 7.47
C ASP A 263 -19.42 -9.39 6.02
N TRP A 264 -18.29 -9.00 5.42
CA TRP A 264 -17.87 -9.44 4.09
C TRP A 264 -17.12 -10.78 4.10
N PHE A 265 -16.86 -11.40 5.27
CA PHE A 265 -16.07 -12.63 5.42
C PHE A 265 -16.56 -13.74 4.47
N ASP A 266 -17.83 -14.11 4.52
CA ASP A 266 -18.36 -15.19 3.68
C ASP A 266 -18.40 -14.83 2.19
N ILE A 267 -18.58 -13.53 1.88
CA ILE A 267 -18.59 -13.03 0.51
C ILE A 267 -17.21 -13.25 -0.11
N VAL A 268 -16.16 -12.80 0.58
CA VAL A 268 -14.77 -12.97 0.16
C VAL A 268 -14.37 -14.44 0.16
N GLY A 269 -14.84 -15.24 1.12
CA GLY A 269 -14.64 -16.69 1.12
C GLY A 269 -15.19 -17.35 -0.15
N SER A 270 -16.36 -16.92 -0.62
CA SER A 270 -16.95 -17.43 -1.87
C SER A 270 -16.15 -17.04 -3.11
N GLU A 271 -15.56 -15.84 -3.14
CA GLU A 271 -14.67 -15.39 -4.22
C GLU A 271 -13.36 -16.18 -4.22
N VAL A 272 -12.72 -16.35 -3.05
CA VAL A 272 -11.49 -17.13 -2.90
C VAL A 272 -11.71 -18.58 -3.35
N LYS A 273 -12.84 -19.19 -2.97
CA LYS A 273 -13.21 -20.53 -3.41
C LYS A 273 -13.36 -20.59 -4.93
N CYS A 274 -14.01 -19.61 -5.55
CA CYS A 274 -14.17 -19.54 -7.00
C CYS A 274 -12.82 -19.40 -7.73
N CYS A 275 -11.91 -18.56 -7.22
CA CYS A 275 -10.54 -18.43 -7.75
C CYS A 275 -9.77 -19.76 -7.73
N LYS A 276 -10.05 -20.66 -6.77
CA LYS A 276 -9.35 -21.94 -6.61
C LYS A 276 -9.99 -23.09 -7.38
N GLU A 277 -11.32 -23.07 -7.53
CA GLU A 277 -12.08 -24.20 -8.08
C GLU A 277 -12.58 -23.97 -9.51
N ALA A 278 -12.70 -22.71 -9.94
CA ALA A 278 -13.31 -22.33 -11.22
C ALA A 278 -12.43 -21.29 -11.95
N VAL A 279 -12.96 -20.11 -12.21
CA VAL A 279 -12.25 -18.99 -12.82
C VAL A 279 -12.88 -17.67 -12.37
N CYS A 280 -12.05 -16.66 -12.11
CA CYS A 280 -12.48 -15.32 -11.80
C CYS A 280 -11.77 -14.27 -12.65
N VAL A 281 -12.41 -13.10 -12.75
CA VAL A 281 -11.80 -11.88 -13.27
C VAL A 281 -11.64 -10.88 -12.14
N ILE A 282 -10.44 -10.34 -11.97
CA ILE A 282 -10.16 -9.21 -11.06
C ILE A 282 -9.70 -8.03 -11.91
N ASP A 283 -10.39 -6.89 -11.77
CA ASP A 283 -9.93 -5.64 -12.38
C ASP A 283 -8.72 -5.10 -11.60
N MET A 284 -7.56 -5.12 -12.26
CA MET A 284 -6.28 -4.66 -11.74
C MET A 284 -5.75 -3.46 -12.54
N SER A 285 -6.64 -2.72 -13.21
CA SER A 285 -6.30 -1.57 -14.07
C SER A 285 -5.54 -0.47 -13.34
N SER A 286 -5.63 -0.38 -12.01
CA SER A 286 -4.92 0.63 -11.22
C SER A 286 -3.41 0.42 -11.16
N PHE A 287 -2.87 -0.74 -11.56
CA PHE A 287 -1.43 -1.02 -11.49
C PHE A 287 -0.66 -0.02 -12.36
N THR A 288 0.51 0.42 -11.90
CA THR A 288 1.39 1.32 -12.63
C THR A 288 2.01 0.59 -13.81
N LYS A 289 2.06 1.24 -14.97
CA LYS A 289 2.55 0.65 -16.22
C LYS A 289 3.45 1.65 -16.94
N PHE A 290 4.71 1.28 -17.18
CA PHE A 290 5.65 2.09 -17.94
C PHE A 290 6.10 1.35 -19.20
N GLU A 291 6.21 2.09 -20.30
CA GLU A 291 6.89 1.63 -21.51
C GLU A 291 8.27 2.28 -21.58
N ILE A 292 9.30 1.45 -21.70
CA ILE A 292 10.69 1.88 -21.78
C ILE A 292 11.24 1.33 -23.09
N SER A 293 11.69 2.22 -23.97
CA SER A 293 12.18 1.83 -25.29
C SER A 293 13.37 2.66 -25.75
N SER A 294 14.17 2.11 -26.65
CA SER A 294 15.30 2.83 -27.23
C SER A 294 15.47 2.61 -28.73
N THR A 295 16.18 3.53 -29.39
CA THR A 295 16.57 3.36 -30.80
C THR A 295 17.69 2.33 -30.97
N GLY A 296 18.52 2.11 -29.95
CA GLY A 296 19.57 1.08 -29.89
C GLY A 296 19.41 0.15 -28.68
N ASP A 297 20.52 -0.34 -28.13
CA ASP A 297 20.53 -1.31 -27.02
C ASP A 297 20.54 -0.61 -25.62
N GLN A 298 20.51 0.73 -25.57
CA GLN A 298 20.60 1.55 -24.35
C GLN A 298 19.51 1.25 -23.31
N ALA A 299 18.28 0.91 -23.73
CA ALA A 299 17.23 0.52 -22.79
C ALA A 299 17.63 -0.74 -22.04
N LEU A 300 18.14 -1.78 -22.72
CA LEU A 300 18.56 -3.01 -22.06
C LEU A 300 19.75 -2.74 -21.13
N GLU A 301 20.76 -1.98 -21.58
CA GLU A 301 21.93 -1.64 -20.77
C GLU A 301 21.55 -0.89 -19.49
N SER A 302 20.69 0.14 -19.61
CA SER A 302 20.21 0.91 -18.47
C SER A 302 19.39 0.04 -17.52
N LEU A 303 18.47 -0.77 -18.04
CA LEU A 303 17.64 -1.64 -17.20
C LEU A 303 18.49 -2.75 -16.53
N GLN A 304 19.52 -3.27 -17.19
CA GLN A 304 20.45 -4.21 -16.56
C GLN A 304 21.22 -3.55 -15.40
N TYR A 305 21.53 -2.27 -15.46
CA TYR A 305 22.14 -1.58 -14.32
C TYR A 305 21.14 -1.32 -13.17
N LEU A 306 19.90 -0.95 -13.49
CA LEU A 306 18.91 -0.50 -12.51
C LEU A 306 18.17 -1.61 -11.76
N PHE A 307 18.06 -2.79 -12.36
CA PHE A 307 17.27 -3.88 -11.83
C PHE A 307 18.15 -5.03 -11.32
N SER A 308 17.70 -5.72 -10.28
CA SER A 308 18.47 -6.77 -9.60
C SER A 308 18.48 -8.13 -10.30
N ASN A 309 17.56 -8.38 -11.23
CA ASN A 309 17.52 -9.62 -12.03
C ASN A 309 18.11 -9.42 -13.44
N ASP A 310 18.21 -10.51 -14.20
CA ASP A 310 18.65 -10.49 -15.59
C ASP A 310 17.47 -10.25 -16.54
N LEU A 311 17.55 -9.17 -17.30
CA LEU A 311 16.57 -8.73 -18.28
C LEU A 311 16.97 -9.05 -19.72
N ASP A 312 18.19 -9.57 -19.96
CA ASP A 312 18.61 -10.06 -21.28
C ASP A 312 18.06 -11.46 -21.57
N VAL A 313 16.76 -11.63 -21.34
CA VAL A 313 15.99 -12.86 -21.60
C VAL A 313 15.39 -12.83 -23.01
N PRO A 314 15.02 -13.96 -23.63
CA PRO A 314 14.41 -13.94 -24.95
C PRO A 314 13.14 -13.08 -25.00
N VAL A 315 12.91 -12.41 -26.13
CA VAL A 315 11.69 -11.61 -26.35
C VAL A 315 10.45 -12.45 -26.05
N GLY A 316 9.50 -11.84 -25.35
CA GLY A 316 8.30 -12.50 -24.83
C GLY A 316 8.44 -12.98 -23.39
N HIS A 317 9.61 -12.92 -22.74
CA HIS A 317 9.70 -13.30 -21.32
C HIS A 317 9.35 -12.13 -20.39
N VAL A 318 8.80 -12.48 -19.23
CA VAL A 318 8.53 -11.60 -18.10
C VAL A 318 9.51 -11.93 -16.99
N VAL A 319 10.12 -10.92 -16.38
CA VAL A 319 11.08 -11.08 -15.31
C VAL A 319 10.55 -10.37 -14.07
N HIS A 320 10.44 -11.11 -12.97
CA HIS A 320 10.26 -10.53 -11.65
C HIS A 320 11.58 -9.99 -11.13
N THR A 321 11.61 -8.73 -10.74
CA THR A 321 12.84 -8.04 -10.35
C THR A 321 12.54 -6.89 -9.41
N GLY A 322 13.54 -6.49 -8.62
CA GLY A 322 13.47 -5.29 -7.78
C GLY A 322 14.36 -4.16 -8.30
N MET A 323 13.88 -2.92 -8.16
CA MET A 323 14.73 -1.72 -8.12
C MET A 323 15.23 -1.61 -6.68
N LEU A 324 16.55 -1.63 -6.50
CA LEU A 324 17.17 -1.59 -5.18
C LEU A 324 17.89 -0.27 -4.96
N ASN A 325 18.09 0.12 -3.70
CA ASN A 325 19.03 1.16 -3.34
C ASN A 325 20.43 0.59 -3.07
N GLU A 326 21.40 1.47 -2.82
CA GLU A 326 22.79 1.09 -2.55
C GLU A 326 22.98 0.17 -1.33
N LYS A 327 22.01 0.14 -0.41
CA LYS A 327 22.00 -0.78 0.74
C LYS A 327 21.32 -2.12 0.44
N GLY A 328 20.88 -2.34 -0.81
CA GLY A 328 20.20 -3.55 -1.25
C GLY A 328 18.72 -3.62 -0.85
N GLY A 329 18.15 -2.54 -0.31
CA GLY A 329 16.73 -2.46 0.05
C GLY A 329 15.83 -2.15 -1.15
N TYR A 330 14.56 -2.56 -1.10
CA TYR A 330 13.63 -2.38 -2.22
C TYR A 330 13.13 -0.93 -2.33
N GLU A 331 13.47 -0.26 -3.43
CA GLU A 331 12.77 0.95 -3.88
C GLU A 331 11.48 0.58 -4.62
N ASN A 332 11.48 -0.53 -5.34
CA ASN A 332 10.28 -1.08 -5.99
C ASN A 332 10.42 -2.60 -6.23
N ASP A 333 9.31 -3.34 -6.05
CA ASP A 333 9.14 -4.74 -6.46
C ASP A 333 8.21 -4.79 -7.69
N CYS A 334 8.70 -5.26 -8.83
CA CYS A 334 8.00 -5.14 -10.11
C CYS A 334 8.20 -6.32 -11.06
N SER A 335 7.50 -6.27 -12.18
CA SER A 335 7.66 -7.22 -13.29
C SER A 335 8.00 -6.46 -14.57
N ILE A 336 8.92 -6.98 -15.37
CA ILE A 336 9.30 -6.40 -16.66
C ILE A 336 9.08 -7.44 -17.76
N ALA A 337 8.25 -7.13 -18.74
CA ALA A 337 8.08 -7.91 -19.95
C ALA A 337 9.00 -7.37 -21.06
N ARG A 338 9.83 -8.22 -21.66
CA ARG A 338 10.64 -7.86 -22.84
C ARG A 338 9.79 -8.02 -24.10
N LEU A 339 9.27 -6.93 -24.63
CA LEU A 339 8.35 -6.93 -25.77
C LEU A 339 9.07 -7.03 -27.12
N SER A 340 10.27 -6.46 -27.22
CA SER A 340 11.14 -6.59 -28.39
C SER A 340 12.60 -6.50 -27.96
N LYS A 341 13.55 -6.52 -28.91
CA LYS A 341 14.97 -6.30 -28.59
C LYS A 341 15.20 -4.99 -27.82
N ARG A 342 14.35 -3.97 -28.06
CA ARG A 342 14.54 -2.58 -27.62
C ARG A 342 13.32 -1.97 -26.91
N SER A 343 12.37 -2.80 -26.49
CA SER A 343 11.14 -2.33 -25.83
C SER A 343 10.78 -3.24 -24.67
N PHE A 344 10.49 -2.61 -23.54
CA PHE A 344 10.20 -3.22 -22.27
C PHE A 344 8.92 -2.62 -21.69
N PHE A 345 8.13 -3.45 -21.03
CA PHE A 345 6.91 -3.05 -20.37
C PHE A 345 6.98 -3.41 -18.89
N MET A 346 7.08 -2.38 -18.06
CA MET A 346 7.25 -2.50 -16.62
C MET A 346 5.90 -2.35 -15.92
N ILE A 347 5.65 -3.22 -14.94
CA ILE A 347 4.44 -3.22 -14.13
C ILE A 347 4.82 -3.12 -12.66
N SER A 348 4.27 -2.12 -11.98
CA SER A 348 4.50 -1.85 -10.56
C SER A 348 3.20 -1.64 -9.78
N PRO A 349 3.21 -1.76 -8.45
CA PRO A 349 2.05 -1.48 -7.62
C PRO A 349 1.55 -0.03 -7.76
N THR A 350 0.23 0.16 -7.68
CA THR A 350 -0.47 1.45 -7.87
C THR A 350 0.12 2.62 -7.07
N ASP A 351 0.51 2.40 -5.82
CA ASP A 351 1.01 3.48 -4.93
C ASP A 351 2.38 4.00 -5.31
N GLN A 352 3.08 3.30 -6.20
CA GLN A 352 4.46 3.60 -6.52
C GLN A 352 4.60 4.35 -7.84
N GLN A 353 3.50 4.75 -8.47
CA GLN A 353 3.51 5.46 -9.75
C GLN A 353 4.49 6.63 -9.76
N VAL A 354 4.39 7.53 -8.78
CA VAL A 354 5.22 8.73 -8.69
C VAL A 354 6.63 8.41 -8.18
N HIS A 355 6.75 7.50 -7.22
CA HIS A 355 8.04 7.08 -6.66
C HIS A 355 8.92 6.40 -7.71
N CYS A 356 8.40 5.38 -8.40
CA CYS A 356 9.12 4.68 -9.48
C CYS A 356 9.48 5.63 -10.62
N TRP A 357 8.56 6.51 -11.02
CA TRP A 357 8.84 7.50 -12.08
C TRP A 357 10.01 8.40 -11.70
N ALA A 358 9.97 8.98 -10.49
CA ALA A 358 11.03 9.87 -10.01
C ALA A 358 12.37 9.13 -9.89
N TRP A 359 12.36 7.91 -9.34
CA TRP A 359 13.57 7.11 -9.21
C TRP A 359 14.17 6.78 -10.59
N LEU A 360 13.37 6.29 -11.54
CA LEU A 360 13.85 5.96 -12.89
C LEU A 360 14.38 7.20 -13.61
N LYS A 361 13.65 8.32 -13.55
CA LYS A 361 14.08 9.60 -14.16
C LYS A 361 15.43 10.08 -13.60
N ASN A 362 15.70 9.83 -12.32
CA ASN A 362 16.96 10.24 -11.68
C ASN A 362 18.15 9.34 -12.02
N HIS A 363 17.92 8.09 -12.39
CA HIS A 363 18.99 7.12 -12.65
C HIS A 363 19.17 6.76 -14.13
N LEU A 364 18.16 7.00 -14.97
CA LEU A 364 18.30 6.86 -16.41
C LEU A 364 19.20 7.97 -16.97
N PRO A 365 20.04 7.65 -17.97
CA PRO A 365 20.87 8.65 -18.63
C PRO A 365 19.99 9.65 -19.39
N ASP A 366 20.46 10.90 -19.47
CA ASP A 366 19.88 11.92 -20.34
C ASP A 366 20.28 11.63 -21.81
N ASP A 367 19.65 10.62 -22.40
CA ASP A 367 19.85 10.16 -23.77
C ASP A 367 18.56 10.32 -24.58
N SER A 368 18.61 11.12 -25.66
CA SER A 368 17.48 11.33 -26.56
C SER A 368 17.02 10.07 -27.31
N ASN A 369 17.84 9.02 -27.31
CA ASN A 369 17.51 7.72 -27.89
C ASN A 369 16.76 6.80 -26.93
N LEU A 370 16.63 7.16 -25.65
CA LEU A 370 15.92 6.41 -24.64
C LEU A 370 14.63 7.13 -24.27
N THR A 371 13.51 6.42 -24.31
CA THR A 371 12.21 6.96 -23.95
C THR A 371 11.58 6.14 -22.83
N MET A 372 10.98 6.85 -21.88
CA MET A 372 10.16 6.28 -20.82
C MET A 372 8.81 7.00 -20.82
N GLU A 373 7.71 6.25 -20.89
CA GLU A 373 6.36 6.79 -20.89
C GLU A 373 5.49 6.13 -19.81
N ASP A 374 4.72 6.94 -19.08
CA ASP A 374 3.64 6.44 -18.23
C ASP A 374 2.40 6.12 -19.04
N VAL A 375 2.18 4.82 -19.26
CA VAL A 375 1.06 4.27 -20.03
C VAL A 375 -0.01 3.66 -19.12
N THR A 376 0.00 3.97 -17.82
CA THR A 376 -0.95 3.45 -16.84
C THR A 376 -2.41 3.62 -17.27
N TRP A 377 -2.72 4.77 -17.89
CA TRP A 377 -4.04 5.16 -18.39
C TRP A 377 -4.40 4.55 -19.76
N LYS A 378 -3.42 4.06 -20.53
CA LYS A 378 -3.66 3.48 -21.87
C LYS A 378 -4.24 2.06 -21.81
N TYR A 379 -4.02 1.35 -20.69
CA TYR A 379 -4.36 -0.06 -20.56
C TYR A 379 -5.30 -0.34 -19.38
N THR A 380 -6.38 -1.07 -19.67
CA THR A 380 -7.14 -1.85 -18.67
C THR A 380 -6.37 -3.14 -18.40
N ALA A 381 -6.25 -3.54 -17.14
CA ALA A 381 -5.55 -4.77 -16.76
C ALA A 381 -6.52 -5.73 -16.06
N LEU A 382 -6.75 -6.90 -16.64
CA LEU A 382 -7.61 -7.93 -16.07
C LEU A 382 -6.79 -9.14 -15.66
N ASN A 383 -6.96 -9.57 -14.41
CA ASN A 383 -6.40 -10.82 -13.92
C ASN A 383 -7.43 -11.93 -14.07
N LEU A 384 -7.23 -12.80 -15.06
CA LEU A 384 -8.03 -14.00 -15.28
C LEU A 384 -7.40 -15.15 -14.50
N ILE A 385 -7.99 -15.49 -13.36
CA ILE A 385 -7.40 -16.36 -12.34
C ILE A 385 -8.25 -17.61 -12.11
N GLY A 386 -7.62 -18.77 -12.01
CA GLY A 386 -8.21 -20.03 -11.59
C GLY A 386 -7.90 -21.18 -12.53
N PRO A 387 -8.16 -22.44 -12.12
CA PRO A 387 -7.82 -23.62 -12.90
C PRO A 387 -8.48 -23.65 -14.28
N ARG A 388 -9.62 -22.98 -14.48
CA ARG A 388 -10.31 -22.91 -15.78
C ARG A 388 -9.91 -21.70 -16.65
N ALA A 389 -8.94 -20.90 -16.22
CA ALA A 389 -8.50 -19.71 -16.97
C ALA A 389 -7.97 -20.05 -18.37
N VAL A 390 -7.24 -21.15 -18.50
CA VAL A 390 -6.71 -21.65 -19.79
C VAL A 390 -7.84 -22.02 -20.74
N ASP A 391 -8.89 -22.68 -20.23
CA ASP A 391 -10.04 -23.10 -21.05
C ASP A 391 -10.80 -21.88 -21.60
N VAL A 392 -11.02 -20.86 -20.77
CA VAL A 392 -11.66 -19.60 -21.19
C VAL A 392 -10.87 -18.92 -22.29
N LEU A 393 -9.55 -18.76 -22.08
CA LEU A 393 -8.72 -18.01 -23.01
C LEU A 393 -8.52 -18.76 -24.34
N SER A 394 -8.48 -20.10 -24.29
CA SER A 394 -8.33 -20.97 -25.46
C SER A 394 -9.54 -20.95 -26.39
N GLU A 395 -10.71 -20.55 -25.91
CA GLU A 395 -11.90 -20.35 -26.75
C GLU A 395 -11.94 -18.98 -27.40
N LEU A 396 -11.27 -18.02 -26.77
CA LEU A 396 -11.23 -16.63 -27.21
C LEU A 396 -10.04 -16.33 -28.11
N SER A 397 -9.10 -17.27 -28.25
CA SER A 397 -7.92 -17.10 -29.07
C SER A 397 -7.58 -18.37 -29.84
N TYR A 398 -7.15 -18.17 -31.09
CA TYR A 398 -6.61 -19.25 -31.91
C TYR A 398 -5.14 -19.56 -31.59
N ALA A 399 -4.48 -18.75 -30.73
CA ALA A 399 -3.12 -19.02 -30.32
C ALA A 399 -3.09 -20.22 -29.34
N PRO A 400 -2.19 -21.21 -29.53
CA PRO A 400 -2.07 -22.32 -28.61
C PRO A 400 -1.60 -21.82 -27.23
N ILE A 401 -2.35 -22.19 -26.19
CA ILE A 401 -2.09 -21.85 -24.77
C ILE A 401 -1.59 -23.07 -24.01
N THR A 402 -0.78 -23.91 -24.68
CA THR A 402 -0.14 -25.05 -24.03
C THR A 402 1.12 -24.58 -23.31
N PRO A 403 1.61 -25.32 -22.29
CA PRO A 403 2.85 -24.97 -21.58
C PRO A 403 4.07 -24.76 -22.51
N ASP A 404 4.12 -25.46 -23.64
CA ASP A 404 5.19 -25.32 -24.63
C ASP A 404 5.12 -24.01 -25.42
N HIS A 405 3.91 -23.52 -25.70
CA HIS A 405 3.69 -22.30 -26.48
C HIS A 405 3.52 -21.05 -25.61
N PHE A 406 3.15 -21.24 -24.35
CA PHE A 406 2.85 -20.19 -23.40
C PHE A 406 3.33 -20.58 -21.99
N PRO A 407 4.66 -20.67 -21.80
CA PRO A 407 5.23 -21.06 -20.51
C PRO A 407 4.94 -20.02 -19.41
N SER A 408 5.25 -20.37 -18.16
CA SER A 408 5.15 -19.42 -17.06
C SER A 408 6.08 -18.23 -17.28
N LEU A 409 5.67 -17.04 -16.83
CA LEU A 409 6.42 -15.80 -17.01
C LEU A 409 6.70 -15.49 -18.48
N PHE A 410 5.70 -15.73 -19.33
CA PHE A 410 5.71 -15.41 -20.75
C PHE A 410 4.66 -14.35 -21.07
N CYS A 411 4.93 -13.51 -22.05
CA CYS A 411 4.13 -12.41 -22.54
C CYS A 411 4.02 -12.54 -24.06
N LYS A 412 2.79 -12.51 -24.56
CA LYS A 412 2.52 -12.51 -25.99
C LYS A 412 1.45 -11.50 -26.31
N GLU A 413 1.63 -10.82 -27.44
CA GLU A 413 0.55 -10.06 -28.04
C GLU A 413 -0.29 -10.99 -28.92
N MET A 414 -1.59 -11.05 -28.65
CA MET A 414 -2.51 -11.96 -29.33
C MET A 414 -3.92 -11.40 -29.39
N SER A 415 -4.78 -12.05 -30.17
CA SER A 415 -6.20 -11.74 -30.20
C SER A 415 -6.93 -12.38 -29.03
N VAL A 416 -7.89 -11.65 -28.46
CA VAL A 416 -8.82 -12.14 -27.43
C VAL A 416 -10.23 -11.69 -27.84
N GLY A 417 -11.07 -12.67 -28.19
CA GLY A 417 -12.34 -12.40 -28.87
C GLY A 417 -12.09 -11.80 -30.25
N TYR A 418 -12.69 -10.65 -30.53
CA TYR A 418 -12.50 -9.92 -31.79
C TYR A 418 -11.43 -8.82 -31.70
N ALA A 419 -10.86 -8.57 -30.53
CA ALA A 419 -9.83 -7.55 -30.33
C ALA A 419 -8.44 -8.13 -30.58
N ASN A 420 -7.61 -7.42 -31.35
CA ASN A 420 -6.20 -7.74 -31.58
C ASN A 420 -5.30 -6.89 -30.68
N GLY A 421 -4.03 -7.25 -30.59
CA GLY A 421 -3.05 -6.42 -29.87
C GLY A 421 -3.13 -6.53 -28.35
N ILE A 422 -3.74 -7.58 -27.81
CA ILE A 422 -3.88 -7.76 -26.36
C ILE A 422 -2.61 -8.42 -25.83
N ARG A 423 -1.95 -7.78 -24.86
CA ARG A 423 -0.79 -8.37 -24.20
C ARG A 423 -1.29 -9.31 -23.11
N VAL A 424 -1.13 -10.60 -23.34
CA VAL A 424 -1.44 -11.65 -22.38
C VAL A 424 -0.14 -12.10 -21.72
N MET A 425 -0.13 -12.19 -20.38
CA MET A 425 1.02 -12.63 -19.61
C MET A 425 0.67 -13.82 -18.71
N SER A 426 1.51 -14.86 -18.72
CA SER A 426 1.41 -16.09 -17.90
C SER A 426 1.93 -15.85 -16.48
N ILE A 427 1.25 -14.95 -15.78
CA ILE A 427 1.64 -14.45 -14.45
C ILE A 427 0.38 -14.12 -13.68
N THR A 428 0.38 -14.39 -12.37
CA THR A 428 -0.68 -13.97 -11.46
C THR A 428 -0.07 -13.45 -10.17
N HIS A 429 -0.76 -12.51 -9.53
CA HIS A 429 -0.35 -11.96 -8.23
C HIS A 429 -0.92 -12.76 -7.03
N THR A 430 -1.35 -14.00 -7.27
CA THR A 430 -2.10 -14.83 -6.32
C THR A 430 -1.51 -16.22 -6.11
N GLY A 431 -0.60 -16.64 -6.99
CA GLY A 431 -0.04 -17.98 -7.05
C GLY A 431 -1.03 -19.07 -7.48
N GLU A 432 -2.25 -18.68 -7.86
CA GLU A 432 -3.18 -19.55 -8.57
C GLU A 432 -2.92 -19.44 -10.09
N PRO A 433 -3.19 -20.49 -10.89
CA PRO A 433 -2.96 -20.45 -12.33
C PRO A 433 -3.82 -19.36 -12.99
N GLY A 434 -3.32 -18.74 -14.05
CA GLY A 434 -4.05 -17.68 -14.72
C GLY A 434 -3.18 -16.78 -15.59
N PHE A 435 -3.79 -15.69 -16.05
CA PHE A 435 -3.19 -14.74 -16.97
C PHE A 435 -3.51 -13.30 -16.57
N MET A 436 -2.55 -12.41 -16.77
CA MET A 436 -2.77 -10.97 -16.80
C MET A 436 -3.01 -10.53 -18.24
N LEU A 437 -4.13 -9.85 -18.50
CA LEU A 437 -4.48 -9.30 -19.80
C LEU A 437 -4.35 -7.78 -19.73
N TYR A 438 -3.39 -7.20 -20.44
CA TYR A 438 -3.29 -5.75 -20.64
C TYR A 438 -3.94 -5.38 -21.97
N ILE A 439 -5.07 -4.69 -21.86
CA ILE A 439 -6.01 -4.42 -22.93
C ILE A 439 -6.01 -2.92 -23.20
N PRO A 440 -5.72 -2.46 -24.44
CA PRO A 440 -5.91 -1.06 -24.80
C PRO A 440 -7.31 -0.59 -24.42
N ILE A 441 -7.43 0.60 -23.85
CA ILE A 441 -8.64 1.06 -23.16
C ILE A 441 -9.91 0.99 -24.03
N GLU A 442 -9.77 1.21 -25.34
CA GLU A 442 -10.86 1.13 -26.33
C GLU A 442 -11.48 -0.26 -26.49
N TYR A 443 -10.73 -1.33 -26.20
CA TYR A 443 -11.21 -2.72 -26.30
C TYR A 443 -11.66 -3.31 -24.96
N ALA A 444 -11.51 -2.57 -23.85
CA ALA A 444 -11.71 -3.10 -22.50
C ALA A 444 -13.09 -3.74 -22.29
N LEU A 445 -14.15 -3.02 -22.66
CA LEU A 445 -15.52 -3.53 -22.52
C LEU A 445 -15.79 -4.75 -23.41
N HIS A 446 -15.24 -4.75 -24.63
CA HIS A 446 -15.38 -5.86 -25.56
C HIS A 446 -14.74 -7.12 -25.00
N VAL A 447 -13.45 -7.05 -24.65
CA VAL A 447 -12.69 -8.18 -24.13
C VAL A 447 -13.30 -8.69 -22.83
N TYR A 448 -13.67 -7.81 -21.90
CA TYR A 448 -14.33 -8.21 -20.66
C TYR A 448 -15.63 -8.98 -20.91
N ASN A 449 -16.48 -8.50 -21.81
CA ASN A 449 -17.75 -9.17 -22.10
C ASN A 449 -17.54 -10.56 -22.73
N GLU A 450 -16.60 -10.68 -23.67
CA GLU A 450 -16.30 -11.96 -24.30
C GLU A 450 -15.71 -12.97 -23.30
N VAL A 451 -14.80 -12.53 -22.43
CA VAL A 451 -14.26 -13.33 -21.32
C VAL A 451 -15.37 -13.80 -20.39
N MET A 452 -16.24 -12.89 -19.95
CA MET A 452 -17.34 -13.23 -19.06
C MET A 452 -18.40 -14.12 -19.71
N ASN A 453 -18.64 -13.96 -21.02
CA ASN A 453 -19.62 -14.75 -21.77
C ASN A 453 -19.12 -16.20 -21.99
N MET A 454 -17.91 -16.37 -22.52
CA MET A 454 -17.33 -17.71 -22.72
C MET A 454 -17.07 -18.42 -21.40
N GLY A 455 -16.70 -17.66 -20.36
CA GLY A 455 -16.47 -18.20 -19.03
C GLY A 455 -17.72 -18.70 -18.30
N GLN A 456 -18.94 -18.39 -18.75
CA GLN A 456 -20.17 -18.80 -18.04
C GLN A 456 -20.25 -20.32 -17.82
N LYS A 457 -19.92 -21.11 -18.84
CA LYS A 457 -19.92 -22.59 -18.74
C LYS A 457 -18.84 -23.14 -17.82
N TYR A 458 -17.85 -22.32 -17.47
CA TYR A 458 -16.77 -22.64 -16.54
C TYR A 458 -17.01 -22.04 -15.14
N GLY A 459 -18.17 -21.41 -14.91
CA GLY A 459 -18.52 -20.80 -13.63
C GLY A 459 -17.78 -19.50 -13.36
N ILE A 460 -17.46 -18.71 -14.40
CA ILE A 460 -16.73 -17.46 -14.24
C ILE A 460 -17.47 -16.46 -13.36
N ARG A 461 -16.74 -15.78 -12.48
CA ARG A 461 -17.26 -14.70 -11.62
C ARG A 461 -16.27 -13.56 -11.54
N ASN A 462 -16.71 -12.39 -11.08
CA ASN A 462 -15.74 -11.39 -10.64
C ASN A 462 -15.30 -11.67 -9.21
N ALA A 463 -14.08 -11.26 -8.89
CA ALA A 463 -13.54 -11.26 -7.54
C ALA A 463 -12.84 -9.93 -7.25
N GLY A 464 -12.79 -9.55 -5.99
CA GLY A 464 -12.20 -8.28 -5.56
C GLY A 464 -10.81 -8.40 -4.95
N TYR A 465 -10.27 -7.25 -4.55
CA TYR A 465 -8.96 -7.13 -3.93
C TYR A 465 -8.85 -7.79 -2.55
N TYR A 466 -9.97 -8.05 -1.86
CA TYR A 466 -9.94 -8.79 -0.58
C TYR A 466 -9.68 -10.28 -0.80
N ALA A 467 -10.26 -10.87 -1.86
CA ALA A 467 -9.91 -12.23 -2.28
C ALA A 467 -8.45 -12.30 -2.75
N LEU A 468 -8.00 -11.33 -3.55
CA LEU A 468 -6.59 -11.20 -3.95
C LEU A 468 -5.66 -11.19 -2.73
N ARG A 469 -6.00 -10.41 -1.69
CA ARG A 469 -5.20 -10.33 -0.46
C ARG A 469 -5.14 -11.65 0.29
N SER A 470 -6.25 -12.38 0.42
CA SER A 470 -6.25 -13.69 1.07
C SER A 470 -5.35 -14.68 0.32
N LEU A 471 -5.51 -14.78 -1.00
CA LEU A 471 -4.74 -15.68 -1.86
C LEU A 471 -3.23 -15.39 -1.79
N ARG A 472 -2.83 -14.11 -1.95
CA ARG A 472 -1.41 -13.74 -1.94
C ARG A 472 -0.75 -14.01 -0.58
N ILE A 473 -1.46 -13.80 0.53
CA ILE A 473 -0.93 -14.06 1.87
C ILE A 473 -0.76 -15.56 2.09
N GLU A 474 -1.75 -16.37 1.70
CA GLU A 474 -1.65 -17.83 1.76
C GLU A 474 -0.45 -18.37 0.94
N LYS A 475 -0.11 -17.72 -0.17
CA LYS A 475 1.05 -18.05 -1.00
C LYS A 475 2.37 -17.41 -0.57
N PHE A 476 2.40 -16.71 0.55
CA PHE A 476 3.59 -16.05 1.06
C PHE A 476 4.14 -14.96 0.11
N PHE A 477 3.25 -14.30 -0.64
CA PHE A 477 3.63 -13.18 -1.52
C PHE A 477 3.65 -11.88 -0.72
N ALA A 478 4.85 -11.38 -0.44
CA ALA A 478 5.08 -10.02 0.06
C ALA A 478 4.62 -8.94 -0.93
N PHE A 479 4.13 -7.81 -0.39
CA PHE A 479 3.68 -6.64 -1.15
C PHE A 479 4.44 -5.39 -0.70
N TRP A 480 4.99 -4.64 -1.64
CA TRP A 480 5.74 -3.42 -1.31
C TRP A 480 4.85 -2.31 -0.74
N GLY A 481 5.37 -1.57 0.24
CA GLY A 481 4.65 -0.57 1.02
C GLY A 481 3.84 -1.15 2.18
N GLN A 482 3.83 -2.48 2.33
CA GLN A 482 3.28 -3.20 3.49
C GLN A 482 4.33 -4.14 4.08
N ASP A 483 4.84 -5.06 3.26
CA ASP A 483 5.83 -6.07 3.64
C ASP A 483 7.24 -5.72 3.16
N LEU A 484 7.37 -5.03 2.02
CA LEU A 484 8.67 -4.60 1.47
C LEU A 484 8.80 -3.08 1.52
N ASP A 485 10.01 -2.60 1.77
CA ASP A 485 10.37 -1.19 1.79
C ASP A 485 11.87 -1.00 1.50
N ALA A 486 12.33 0.25 1.52
CA ALA A 486 13.72 0.64 1.26
C ALA A 486 14.73 0.09 2.29
N PHE A 487 14.27 -0.53 3.39
CA PHE A 487 15.10 -1.12 4.45
C PHE A 487 15.02 -2.64 4.46
N THR A 488 14.31 -3.23 3.49
CA THR A 488 14.07 -4.66 3.42
C THR A 488 14.74 -5.19 2.18
N THR A 489 15.59 -6.21 2.35
CA THR A 489 16.35 -6.78 1.22
C THR A 489 15.70 -8.04 0.66
N PRO A 490 16.01 -8.41 -0.60
CA PRO A 490 15.61 -9.70 -1.17
C PRO A 490 16.04 -10.91 -0.32
N MET A 491 17.21 -10.84 0.33
CA MET A 491 17.75 -11.93 1.17
C MET A 491 16.93 -12.12 2.44
N GLU A 492 16.54 -11.04 3.10
CA GLU A 492 15.68 -11.08 4.29
C GLU A 492 14.29 -11.65 3.98
N CYS A 493 13.82 -11.48 2.74
CA CYS A 493 12.53 -11.97 2.28
C CYS A 493 12.56 -13.41 1.75
N GLY A 494 13.72 -14.04 1.67
CA GLY A 494 13.87 -15.35 1.00
C GLY A 494 13.60 -15.29 -0.50
N ARG A 495 13.79 -14.12 -1.14
CA ARG A 495 13.60 -13.85 -2.57
C ARG A 495 14.91 -13.80 -3.34
N GLU A 496 15.93 -14.49 -2.84
CA GLU A 496 17.28 -14.55 -3.42
C GLU A 496 17.25 -15.05 -4.88
N PHE A 497 16.30 -15.92 -5.21
CA PHE A 497 16.08 -16.44 -6.56
C PHE A 497 15.60 -15.40 -7.58
N GLN A 498 15.14 -14.23 -7.12
CA GLN A 498 14.74 -13.09 -7.96
C GLN A 498 15.90 -12.11 -8.18
N VAL A 499 17.10 -12.41 -7.67
CA VAL A 499 18.30 -11.57 -7.80
C VAL A 499 19.37 -12.35 -8.55
N LYS A 500 19.87 -11.78 -9.65
CA LYS A 500 20.99 -12.36 -10.40
C LYS A 500 22.28 -11.65 -10.01
N LEU A 501 22.90 -12.11 -8.91
CA LEU A 501 24.18 -11.55 -8.41
C LEU A 501 25.31 -11.66 -9.44
N GLU A 502 25.29 -12.66 -10.32
CA GLU A 502 26.30 -12.88 -11.35
C GLU A 502 25.67 -12.75 -12.75
N LYS A 503 25.39 -11.52 -13.19
CA LYS A 503 24.85 -11.26 -14.54
C LYS A 503 25.85 -10.64 -15.52
N GLY A 504 27.12 -10.51 -15.13
CA GLY A 504 28.19 -9.95 -15.95
C GLY A 504 28.24 -8.41 -16.00
N MET A 505 27.28 -7.73 -15.35
CA MET A 505 27.24 -6.28 -15.19
C MET A 505 26.88 -5.95 -13.73
N GLN A 506 27.46 -4.88 -13.20
CA GLN A 506 27.10 -4.37 -11.88
C GLN A 506 25.70 -3.75 -11.90
N PHE A 507 24.93 -3.96 -10.83
CA PHE A 507 23.62 -3.32 -10.65
C PHE A 507 23.53 -2.63 -9.28
N VAL A 508 22.60 -1.68 -9.15
CA VAL A 508 22.41 -0.91 -7.92
C VAL A 508 22.12 -1.84 -6.73
N GLY A 509 22.89 -1.70 -5.65
CA GLY A 509 22.75 -2.52 -4.43
C GLY A 509 23.38 -3.92 -4.49
N GLN A 510 24.04 -4.32 -5.59
CA GLN A 510 24.68 -5.63 -5.71
C GLN A 510 25.73 -5.89 -4.61
N GLU A 511 26.57 -4.90 -4.31
CA GLU A 511 27.64 -5.02 -3.30
C GLU A 511 27.08 -5.32 -1.92
N ALA A 512 26.06 -4.56 -1.49
CA ALA A 512 25.38 -4.77 -0.22
C ALA A 512 24.75 -6.18 -0.12
N LEU A 513 24.14 -6.67 -1.21
CA LEU A 513 23.59 -8.03 -1.22
C LEU A 513 24.66 -9.13 -1.18
N MET A 514 25.83 -8.91 -1.81
CA MET A 514 26.95 -9.84 -1.73
C MET A 514 27.52 -9.91 -0.30
N GLU A 515 27.66 -8.76 0.36
CA GLU A 515 28.08 -8.69 1.76
C GLU A 515 27.06 -9.37 2.67
N GLN A 516 25.77 -9.08 2.50
CA GLN A 516 24.70 -9.71 3.28
C GLN A 516 24.64 -11.23 3.08
N LYS A 517 24.94 -11.72 1.88
CA LYS A 517 25.02 -13.16 1.61
C LYS A 517 26.16 -13.84 2.39
N GLN A 518 27.26 -13.13 2.67
CA GLN A 518 28.39 -13.64 3.46
C GLN A 518 28.11 -13.55 4.96
N ASN A 519 27.55 -12.43 5.43
CA ASN A 519 27.32 -12.16 6.85
C ASN A 519 26.04 -12.81 7.39
N GLY A 520 25.10 -13.17 6.52
CA GLY A 520 23.77 -13.63 6.89
C GLY A 520 22.78 -12.48 7.09
N VAL A 521 21.54 -12.84 7.45
CA VAL A 521 20.44 -11.88 7.66
C VAL A 521 20.12 -11.74 9.15
N TYR A 522 19.92 -10.52 9.62
CA TYR A 522 19.55 -10.21 11.01
C TYR A 522 18.03 -10.07 11.21
N LYS A 523 17.29 -10.07 10.09
CA LYS A 523 15.84 -10.00 10.02
C LYS A 523 15.35 -11.01 8.98
N ARG A 524 14.28 -11.76 9.24
CA ARG A 524 13.72 -12.73 8.29
C ARG A 524 12.21 -12.63 8.15
N PHE A 525 11.74 -12.52 6.92
CA PHE A 525 10.31 -12.57 6.60
C PHE A 525 9.78 -13.98 6.86
N THR A 526 8.71 -14.07 7.64
CA THR A 526 8.18 -15.33 8.16
C THR A 526 6.65 -15.29 8.15
N MET A 527 6.04 -16.44 7.85
CA MET A 527 4.61 -16.66 7.93
C MET A 527 4.27 -17.27 9.30
N PHE A 528 3.19 -16.80 9.91
CA PHE A 528 2.65 -17.25 11.19
C PHE A 528 1.21 -17.71 10.99
N ILE A 529 0.91 -18.95 11.37
CA ILE A 529 -0.44 -19.51 11.32
C ILE A 529 -0.94 -19.59 12.75
N LEU A 530 -2.00 -18.87 13.09
CA LEU A 530 -2.59 -18.93 14.44
C LEU A 530 -3.25 -20.29 14.65
N GLU A 531 -2.96 -20.94 15.77
CA GLU A 531 -3.45 -22.29 16.07
C GLU A 531 -4.72 -22.28 16.93
N ASP A 532 -4.86 -21.29 17.81
CA ASP A 532 -5.89 -21.17 18.86
C ASP A 532 -6.76 -19.90 18.75
N HIS A 533 -6.71 -19.19 17.62
CA HIS A 533 -7.57 -18.03 17.34
C HIS A 533 -8.95 -18.48 16.84
N ASP A 534 -10.01 -18.03 17.52
CA ASP A 534 -11.41 -18.25 17.15
C ASP A 534 -11.96 -17.01 16.43
N THR A 535 -12.25 -17.17 15.15
CA THR A 535 -12.71 -16.08 14.30
C THR A 535 -14.02 -15.43 14.76
N ASP A 536 -14.89 -16.12 15.50
CA ASP A 536 -16.21 -15.60 15.83
C ASP A 536 -16.23 -14.78 17.12
N VAL A 537 -15.24 -14.97 18.00
CA VAL A 537 -15.19 -14.29 19.31
C VAL A 537 -13.95 -13.43 19.51
N ASP A 538 -12.84 -13.77 18.86
CA ASP A 538 -11.58 -13.05 19.04
C ASP A 538 -11.47 -11.86 18.08
N LEU A 539 -10.69 -10.86 18.50
CA LEU A 539 -10.36 -9.72 17.65
C LEU A 539 -9.56 -10.18 16.44
N TRP A 540 -9.85 -9.59 15.29
CA TRP A 540 -9.18 -9.95 14.04
C TRP A 540 -7.76 -9.32 14.04
N PRO A 541 -6.66 -10.07 13.80
CA PRO A 541 -5.40 -9.44 13.42
C PRO A 541 -5.51 -8.74 12.05
N TRP A 542 -4.91 -7.57 11.91
CA TRP A 542 -4.95 -6.74 10.71
C TRP A 542 -3.55 -6.45 10.15
N TRP A 543 -2.68 -5.86 10.96
CA TRP A 543 -1.26 -5.58 10.71
C TRP A 543 -0.65 -4.88 11.93
N GLY A 544 0.66 -5.01 12.12
CA GLY A 544 1.40 -4.33 13.18
C GLY A 544 1.32 -4.99 14.54
N GLU A 545 0.64 -6.14 14.65
CA GLU A 545 0.58 -6.95 15.86
C GLU A 545 2.00 -7.39 16.29
N PRO A 546 2.37 -7.24 17.57
CA PRO A 546 3.65 -7.73 18.08
C PRO A 546 3.79 -9.24 17.94
N ILE A 547 4.98 -9.68 17.53
CA ILE A 547 5.38 -11.09 17.44
C ILE A 547 6.27 -11.39 18.64
N PHE A 548 5.91 -12.42 19.39
CA PHE A 548 6.70 -12.95 20.49
C PHE A 548 7.26 -14.33 20.12
N ARG A 549 8.48 -14.61 20.58
CA ARG A 549 9.12 -15.92 20.54
C ARG A 549 9.61 -16.27 21.93
N ASN A 550 9.19 -17.41 22.48
CA ASN A 550 9.53 -17.85 23.83
C ASN A 550 9.30 -16.73 24.88
N GLY A 551 8.18 -16.01 24.76
CA GLY A 551 7.80 -14.90 25.64
C GLY A 551 8.50 -13.56 25.38
N ARG A 552 9.42 -13.45 24.41
CA ARG A 552 10.17 -12.22 24.10
C ARG A 552 9.73 -11.60 22.79
N TYR A 553 9.65 -10.28 22.74
CA TYR A 553 9.35 -9.55 21.50
C TYR A 553 10.47 -9.75 20.48
N VAL A 554 10.12 -10.17 19.27
CA VAL A 554 11.06 -10.42 18.17
C VAL A 554 10.71 -9.68 16.88
N GLY A 555 9.59 -8.95 16.84
CA GLY A 555 9.18 -8.19 15.67
C GLY A 555 7.69 -7.91 15.63
N LYS A 556 7.17 -7.59 14.46
CA LYS A 556 5.75 -7.27 14.25
C LYS A 556 5.24 -7.80 12.93
N THR A 557 3.95 -8.08 12.86
CA THR A 557 3.28 -8.45 11.61
C THR A 557 3.27 -7.25 10.66
N THR A 558 3.36 -7.53 9.37
CA THR A 558 3.24 -6.55 8.29
C THR A 558 1.92 -6.70 7.55
N SER A 559 1.41 -7.93 7.46
CA SER A 559 0.15 -8.24 6.77
C SER A 559 -0.57 -9.41 7.42
N SER A 560 -1.90 -9.34 7.53
CA SER A 560 -2.73 -10.50 7.86
C SER A 560 -3.86 -10.75 6.85
N ALA A 561 -4.34 -12.00 6.82
CA ALA A 561 -5.62 -12.40 6.27
C ALA A 561 -6.09 -13.74 6.88
N TYR A 562 -7.37 -14.06 6.71
CA TYR A 562 -7.83 -15.45 6.88
C TYR A 562 -7.47 -16.25 5.63
N SER A 563 -6.92 -17.45 5.81
CA SER A 563 -6.84 -18.45 4.76
C SER A 563 -8.08 -19.33 4.85
N TYR A 564 -8.94 -19.20 3.84
CA TYR A 564 -10.13 -20.04 3.71
C TYR A 564 -9.80 -21.50 3.39
N THR A 565 -8.58 -21.76 2.86
CA THR A 565 -8.11 -23.13 2.59
C THR A 565 -7.63 -23.83 3.86
N LEU A 566 -6.92 -23.09 4.72
CA LEU A 566 -6.38 -23.63 5.97
C LEU A 566 -7.38 -23.53 7.12
N GLU A 567 -8.46 -22.77 6.93
CA GLU A 567 -9.43 -22.41 7.96
C GLU A 567 -8.76 -21.80 9.20
N ARG A 568 -7.75 -20.96 8.96
CA ARG A 568 -6.92 -20.35 10.00
C ARG A 568 -6.50 -18.94 9.65
N HIS A 569 -6.18 -18.17 10.69
CA HIS A 569 -5.55 -16.88 10.54
C HIS A 569 -4.09 -17.00 10.14
N VAL A 570 -3.70 -16.26 9.09
CA VAL A 570 -2.34 -16.20 8.59
C VAL A 570 -1.84 -14.77 8.67
N CYS A 571 -0.73 -14.60 9.39
CA CYS A 571 0.00 -13.34 9.52
C CYS A 571 1.37 -13.49 8.85
N LEU A 572 1.84 -12.43 8.21
CA LEU A 572 3.19 -12.30 7.70
C LEU A 572 3.89 -11.22 8.51
N GLY A 573 5.18 -11.36 8.73
CA GLY A 573 5.97 -10.35 9.42
C GLY A 573 7.45 -10.68 9.44
N PHE A 574 8.22 -9.79 10.02
CA PHE A 574 9.64 -9.99 10.20
C PHE A 574 9.96 -10.37 11.63
N VAL A 575 10.91 -11.29 11.80
CA VAL A 575 11.50 -11.60 13.09
C VAL A 575 12.98 -11.29 13.09
N GLN A 576 13.43 -10.78 14.22
CA GLN A 576 14.82 -10.46 14.54
C GLN A 576 15.28 -11.35 15.69
N HIS A 577 16.59 -11.55 15.77
CA HIS A 577 17.23 -12.31 16.84
C HIS A 577 18.17 -11.37 17.60
N PHE A 578 17.96 -11.25 18.91
CA PHE A 578 18.79 -10.43 19.77
C PHE A 578 19.44 -11.30 20.84
N ASP A 579 20.71 -11.06 21.15
CA ASP A 579 21.39 -11.69 22.28
C ASP A 579 20.71 -11.30 23.59
N GLU A 580 20.50 -12.28 24.46
CA GLU A 580 19.74 -12.08 25.69
C GLU A 580 20.42 -11.18 26.72
N LYS A 581 21.76 -11.08 26.67
CA LYS A 581 22.56 -10.36 27.66
C LYS A 581 23.04 -9.02 27.12
N THR A 582 23.47 -8.97 25.86
CA THR A 582 24.04 -7.77 25.26
C THR A 582 23.01 -6.95 24.49
N GLY A 583 21.92 -7.57 24.03
CA GLY A 583 20.94 -6.94 23.15
C GLY A 583 21.43 -6.74 21.71
N GLU A 584 22.59 -7.31 21.36
CA GLU A 584 23.15 -7.23 20.01
C GLU A 584 22.35 -8.08 19.03
N GLU A 585 22.27 -7.63 17.78
CA GLU A 585 21.63 -8.38 16.71
C GLU A 585 22.44 -9.62 16.35
N LEU A 586 21.76 -10.76 16.28
CA LEU A 586 22.30 -12.05 15.90
C LEU A 586 21.70 -12.48 14.56
N VAL A 587 22.45 -13.31 13.83
CA VAL A 587 21.98 -13.87 12.56
C VAL A 587 20.73 -14.74 12.81
N VAL A 588 19.71 -14.54 11.97
CA VAL A 588 18.47 -15.29 11.97
C VAL A 588 18.65 -16.52 11.07
N THR A 589 18.88 -17.67 11.68
CA THR A 589 19.03 -18.95 10.98
C THR A 589 17.68 -19.65 10.76
N THR A 590 17.65 -20.62 9.87
CA THR A 590 16.44 -21.46 9.67
C THR A 590 16.06 -22.22 10.94
N ASP A 591 17.05 -22.67 11.72
CA ASP A 591 16.82 -23.36 12.99
C ASP A 591 16.23 -22.43 14.05
N PHE A 592 16.67 -21.18 14.10
CA PHE A 592 16.11 -20.18 15.01
C PHE A 592 14.60 -20.02 14.81
N ILE A 593 14.16 -20.02 13.54
CA ILE A 593 12.75 -19.91 13.14
C ILE A 593 11.97 -21.18 13.47
N ASN A 594 12.52 -22.35 13.15
CA ASN A 594 11.77 -23.60 13.26
C ASN A 594 11.66 -24.15 14.69
N GLN A 595 12.54 -23.75 15.61
CA GLN A 595 12.60 -24.29 16.98
C GLN A 595 11.95 -23.38 18.04
N GLY A 596 11.44 -22.21 17.65
CA GLY A 596 10.79 -21.28 18.58
C GLY A 596 9.31 -21.58 18.81
N GLU A 597 8.82 -21.30 20.01
CA GLU A 597 7.39 -21.16 20.29
C GLU A 597 7.00 -19.70 20.01
N TYR A 598 6.01 -19.49 19.15
CA TYR A 598 5.62 -18.14 18.72
C TYR A 598 4.22 -17.78 19.19
N GLU A 599 4.05 -16.51 19.54
CA GLU A 599 2.76 -15.93 19.90
C GLU A 599 2.58 -14.62 19.14
N ILE A 600 1.34 -14.33 18.72
CA ILE A 600 0.97 -13.02 18.17
C ILE A 600 0.07 -12.31 19.18
N ASP A 601 0.44 -11.09 19.56
CA ASP A 601 -0.33 -10.25 20.48
C ASP A 601 -1.35 -9.42 19.70
N ILE A 602 -2.63 -9.71 19.93
CA ILE A 602 -3.76 -9.09 19.27
C ILE A 602 -4.55 -8.36 20.35
N ALA A 603 -4.39 -7.04 20.39
CA ALA A 603 -5.05 -6.16 21.36
C ALA A 603 -4.86 -6.57 22.84
N GLY A 604 -3.68 -7.09 23.19
CA GLY A 604 -3.32 -7.49 24.55
C GLY A 604 -3.55 -8.97 24.87
N GLN A 605 -4.12 -9.74 23.93
CA GLN A 605 -4.27 -11.19 24.05
C GLN A 605 -3.28 -11.91 23.13
N ARG A 606 -2.56 -12.89 23.67
CA ARG A 606 -1.56 -13.67 22.92
C ARG A 606 -2.16 -14.96 22.40
N PHE A 607 -1.99 -15.20 21.10
CA PHE A 607 -2.43 -16.39 20.39
C PHE A 607 -1.23 -17.20 19.92
N GLN A 608 -1.25 -18.51 20.13
CA GLN A 608 -0.21 -19.42 19.68
C GLN A 608 -0.14 -19.44 18.16
N ALA A 609 1.09 -19.42 17.63
CA ALA A 609 1.34 -19.35 16.21
C ALA A 609 2.44 -20.30 15.76
N LYS A 610 2.23 -20.90 14.59
CA LYS A 610 3.23 -21.74 13.93
C LYS A 610 4.00 -20.94 12.88
N ALA A 611 5.31 -20.81 13.08
CA ALA A 611 6.20 -20.15 12.12
C ALA A 611 6.50 -21.04 10.90
N LYS A 612 6.55 -20.43 9.71
CA LYS A 612 6.86 -21.05 8.42
C LYS A 612 7.69 -20.11 7.55
N LEU A 613 8.73 -20.65 6.92
CA LEU A 613 9.59 -19.93 5.97
C LEU A 613 9.18 -20.09 4.51
N TYR A 614 8.26 -21.03 4.23
CA TYR A 614 7.79 -21.34 2.89
C TYR A 614 6.27 -21.54 2.92
N PRO A 615 5.57 -21.17 1.83
CA PRO A 615 4.13 -21.37 1.76
C PRO A 615 3.76 -22.86 1.78
N PHE A 616 2.50 -23.16 2.11
CA PHE A 616 1.96 -24.49 1.93
C PHE A 616 1.98 -24.87 0.43
N SER A 617 2.40 -26.10 0.11
CA SER A 617 2.25 -26.60 -1.25
C SER A 617 0.77 -26.65 -1.60
N SER A 618 0.31 -25.88 -2.59
CA SER A 618 -1.08 -26.05 -3.06
C SER A 618 -1.30 -27.46 -3.59
N LEU A 619 -2.56 -27.90 -3.54
CA LEU A 619 -3.03 -29.09 -4.25
C LEU A 619 -2.59 -29.11 -5.72
N PHE A 620 -2.54 -27.94 -6.37
CA PHE A 620 -2.06 -27.81 -7.76
C PHE A 620 -0.54 -28.02 -7.89
N THR A 621 0.27 -27.49 -6.96
CA THR A 621 1.73 -27.72 -6.94
C THR A 621 2.06 -29.18 -6.60
N GLN A 622 1.23 -29.82 -5.77
CA GLN A 622 1.32 -31.26 -5.50
C GLN A 622 0.94 -32.08 -6.73
N ARG A 623 -0.12 -31.73 -7.47
CA ARG A 623 -0.48 -32.37 -8.74
C ARG A 623 0.62 -32.21 -9.78
N ARG A 624 1.13 -30.99 -10.00
CA ARG A 624 2.20 -30.74 -10.97
C ARG A 624 3.50 -31.46 -10.62
N ARG A 625 3.90 -31.51 -9.34
CA ARG A 625 5.02 -32.34 -8.88
C ARG A 625 4.75 -33.83 -9.10
N LYS A 626 3.52 -34.29 -8.89
CA LYS A 626 3.14 -35.69 -9.10
C LYS A 626 3.18 -36.05 -10.58
N ASP A 627 2.69 -35.16 -11.45
CA ASP A 627 2.70 -35.31 -12.90
C ASP A 627 4.13 -35.25 -13.47
N GLU A 628 5.01 -34.37 -12.95
CA GLU A 628 6.45 -34.33 -13.30
C GLU A 628 7.21 -35.58 -12.83
N VAL A 629 6.87 -36.12 -11.65
CA VAL A 629 7.46 -37.37 -11.13
C VAL A 629 6.94 -38.58 -11.90
N GLU A 630 5.66 -38.60 -12.32
CA GLU A 630 5.10 -39.66 -13.16
C GLU A 630 5.68 -39.60 -14.59
N LEU A 631 5.80 -38.43 -15.20
CA LEU A 631 6.42 -38.24 -16.53
C LEU A 631 7.91 -38.62 -16.55
N SER A 632 8.65 -38.36 -15.48
CA SER A 632 10.05 -38.82 -15.35
C SER A 632 10.19 -40.32 -15.04
N GLY A 633 9.14 -40.94 -14.50
CA GLY A 633 9.02 -42.39 -14.34
C GLY A 633 8.78 -43.11 -15.67
N TYR A 634 7.92 -42.57 -16.54
CA TYR A 634 7.64 -43.13 -17.88
C TYR A 634 8.77 -42.95 -18.90
N GLN A 635 9.74 -42.06 -18.66
CA GLN A 635 10.96 -41.96 -19.47
C GLN A 635 12.09 -42.91 -19.01
N ARG A 636 11.85 -43.73 -17.98
CA ARG A 636 12.79 -44.72 -17.44
C ARG A 636 12.32 -46.17 -17.54
N GLU A 637 11.27 -46.46 -18.30
CA GLU A 637 10.87 -47.83 -18.67
C GLU A 637 11.02 -48.12 -20.16
#